data_AF-A0A671VYX4-F1
#
_entry.id   AF-A0A671VYX4-F1
#
_cell.length_a   1.000
_cell.length_b   1.000
_cell.length_c   1.000
_cell.angle_alpha   90.00
_cell.angle_beta   90.00
_cell.angle_gamma   90.00
#
_symmetry.space_group_name_H-M   'P 1'
#
loop_
_entity.id
_entity.type
_entity.pdbx_description
1 polymer ?
#
loop_
_entity_poly.entity_id
_entity_poly.type
_entity_poly.pdbx_seq_one_letter_code
_entity_poly.pdbx_strand_id
1 'polypeptide(L)'
;MFSFEGDFKTRPKVSLGGASKKEEKASLLHRTQEERRKREDERKRLKNAIIIQSYIRGYQDLKRQYATQRASFDESVSQTLAGGAQHVLDGPRLCLLSRQLIFFYRQGVDAQRLIWLCQNLVKLNSQFVKLLVGPQRQTCMFQIKRILGFCCRLLQNCTDDSLNVAVPMRMLEIFSSEKTYLPVIPDANYVASLLEQILHYMVQKGYYRSLYILVNHRLPSSLEYSDAPSVPLASTLLEHILKPLHFTYSSCTTGARQFVFAAFTEEFISAPFTEQIFHFFIPALSDVRLSFPFEAFLSTLQATIGSSSSPQRQAPWVFYFVLCAGENCLGSLSEEGLLLYLRALQTLLPLLPVSESSTRPEVSSDSEDDDDNTVCVSLSYQDDSRISVQLITEECVHKLDTKHQTNALLNLVWRDSASEEVFTMMASICHTLMVQHRLMVPKVRLLYSLAFNARFLRHLWYLITSMTTKMITGSMVPLLQLISRGSPMSFEDSNRIIPLFYLFSSLFSHSLISVHDSEFFGHEMEGQTQSSMMPFTLAELVTLSRCLRDACLGIIKLAYPETKTEHREEYMAAFRSVGVKTNTEVQQRIQAEQKRWVQLFKVITNLVKMVKARDIRRPFCPGGHWLSEEVNIRADKPRKSP
;
A
#
# COMPACT_ATOMS: atom_id res chain seq x y z
N MET A 1 -22.47 67.10 10.11
CA MET A 1 -22.62 67.99 8.94
C MET A 1 -21.61 67.56 7.89
N PHE A 2 -22.04 66.81 6.88
CA PHE A 2 -21.21 66.54 5.69
C PHE A 2 -21.56 67.61 4.66
N SER A 3 -20.58 68.46 4.31
CA SER A 3 -20.74 69.44 3.24
C SER A 3 -20.80 68.70 1.91
N PHE A 4 -21.95 68.74 1.27
CA PHE A 4 -22.20 68.17 -0.05
C PHE A 4 -22.03 69.28 -1.08
N GLU A 5 -20.79 69.48 -1.54
CA GLU A 5 -20.51 70.40 -2.65
C GLU A 5 -20.89 69.70 -3.97
N GLY A 6 -22.09 70.01 -4.44
CA GLY A 6 -22.71 69.45 -5.64
C GLY A 6 -22.06 69.93 -6.94
N ASP A 7 -20.87 69.42 -7.27
CA ASP A 7 -20.26 69.62 -8.60
C ASP A 7 -20.52 68.40 -9.49
N PHE A 8 -21.75 68.31 -10.03
CA PHE A 8 -22.26 67.18 -10.84
C PHE A 8 -21.89 67.24 -12.34
N LYS A 9 -21.00 68.14 -12.76
CA LYS A 9 -20.54 68.20 -14.15
C LYS A 9 -19.01 68.12 -14.21
N THR A 10 -18.51 67.01 -14.76
CA THR A 10 -17.11 66.89 -15.20
C THR A 10 -16.83 68.01 -16.19
N ARG A 11 -16.12 69.06 -15.74
CA ARG A 11 -15.64 70.12 -16.64
C ARG A 11 -14.80 69.46 -17.74
N PRO A 12 -15.05 69.74 -19.03
CA PRO A 12 -14.24 69.17 -20.09
C PRO A 12 -12.79 69.58 -19.85
N LYS A 13 -11.88 68.59 -19.78
CA LYS A 13 -10.43 68.85 -19.78
C LYS A 13 -10.07 69.44 -21.14
N VAL A 14 -10.16 70.76 -21.26
CA VAL A 14 -9.65 71.50 -22.41
C VAL A 14 -8.13 71.41 -22.34
N SER A 15 -7.51 70.68 -23.28
CA SER A 15 -6.07 70.71 -23.45
C SER A 15 -5.68 72.12 -23.92
N LEU A 16 -5.06 72.91 -23.05
CA LEU A 16 -4.49 74.25 -23.35
C LEU A 16 -3.28 74.19 -24.30
N GLY A 17 -3.08 73.08 -25.03
CA GLY A 17 -2.06 72.92 -26.06
C GLY A 17 -2.45 73.65 -27.35
N GLY A 18 -2.65 74.96 -27.27
CA GLY A 18 -2.87 75.83 -28.42
C GLY A 18 -1.57 76.04 -29.20
N ALA A 19 -1.55 75.51 -30.42
CA ALA A 19 -1.04 76.17 -31.63
C ALA A 19 0.47 76.49 -31.82
N SER A 20 1.45 75.87 -31.13
CA SER A 20 2.88 76.18 -31.42
C SER A 20 3.81 75.03 -31.83
N LYS A 21 3.43 73.74 -31.78
CA LYS A 21 4.29 72.66 -32.31
C LYS A 21 3.45 71.59 -33.00
N LYS A 22 3.73 71.31 -34.27
CA LYS A 22 3.26 70.10 -34.97
C LYS A 22 3.89 68.91 -34.24
N GLU A 23 3.18 68.37 -33.26
CA GLU A 23 3.59 67.17 -32.55
C GLU A 23 3.61 66.01 -33.55
N GLU A 24 4.69 65.24 -33.57
CA GLU A 24 4.87 64.14 -34.51
C GLU A 24 3.77 63.08 -34.25
N LYS A 25 3.12 62.58 -35.32
CA LYS A 25 1.96 61.67 -35.22
C LYS A 25 2.25 60.48 -34.29
N ALA A 26 3.50 59.98 -34.31
CA ALA A 26 3.96 58.89 -33.45
C ALA A 26 3.94 59.26 -31.96
N SER A 27 4.38 60.46 -31.58
CA SER A 27 4.39 60.94 -30.20
C SER A 27 2.97 61.13 -29.65
N LEU A 28 2.05 61.65 -30.46
CA LEU A 28 0.65 61.82 -30.10
C LEU A 28 -0.05 60.47 -29.90
N LEU A 29 0.23 59.49 -30.78
CA LEU A 29 -0.26 58.12 -30.64
C LEU A 29 0.28 57.43 -29.38
N HIS A 30 1.57 57.56 -29.09
CA HIS A 30 2.21 57.00 -27.91
C HIS A 30 1.60 57.57 -26.62
N ARG A 31 1.46 58.89 -26.52
CA ARG A 31 0.82 59.55 -25.37
C ARG A 31 -0.63 59.09 -25.18
N THR A 32 -1.40 59.00 -26.26
CA THR A 32 -2.78 58.50 -26.22
C THR A 32 -2.84 57.04 -25.74
N GLN A 33 -1.90 56.21 -26.18
CA GLN A 33 -1.77 54.81 -25.76
C GLN A 33 -1.37 54.70 -24.28
N GLU A 34 -0.42 55.51 -23.80
CA GLU A 34 -0.05 55.55 -22.38
C GLU A 34 -1.20 56.04 -21.50
N GLU A 35 -1.95 57.06 -21.92
CA GLU A 35 -3.14 57.50 -21.20
C GLU A 35 -4.22 56.41 -21.18
N ARG A 36 -4.39 55.64 -22.27
CA ARG A 36 -5.29 54.47 -22.28
C ARG A 36 -4.80 53.40 -21.31
N ARG A 37 -3.50 53.07 -21.31
CA ARG A 37 -2.89 52.12 -20.36
C ARG A 37 -3.12 52.55 -18.92
N LYS A 38 -2.88 53.83 -18.58
CA LYS A 38 -3.14 54.37 -17.24
C LYS A 38 -4.61 54.25 -16.82
N ARG A 39 -5.55 54.57 -17.71
CA ARG A 39 -7.00 54.38 -17.44
C ARG A 39 -7.36 52.91 -17.24
N GLU A 40 -6.76 52.00 -18.01
CA GLU A 40 -6.95 50.56 -17.82
C GLU A 40 -6.36 50.07 -16.49
N ASP A 41 -5.18 50.54 -16.11
CA ASP A 41 -4.53 50.18 -14.85
C ASP A 41 -5.32 50.72 -13.64
N GLU A 42 -5.85 51.94 -13.71
CA GLU A 42 -6.76 52.50 -12.70
C GLU A 42 -8.07 51.71 -12.60
N ARG A 43 -8.67 51.33 -13.75
CA ARG A 43 -9.86 50.46 -13.78
C ARG A 43 -9.58 49.09 -13.14
N LYS A 44 -8.43 48.47 -13.44
CA LYS A 44 -8.00 47.21 -12.82
C LYS A 44 -7.81 47.38 -11.32
N ARG A 45 -7.16 48.46 -10.87
CA ARG A 45 -6.96 48.76 -9.45
C ARG A 45 -8.29 48.95 -8.72
N LEU A 46 -9.23 49.69 -9.30
CA LEU A 46 -10.56 49.90 -8.72
C LEU A 46 -11.34 48.59 -8.66
N LYS A 47 -11.33 47.78 -9.73
CA LYS A 47 -11.97 46.46 -9.76
C LYS A 47 -11.42 45.56 -8.64
N ASN A 48 -10.10 45.51 -8.48
CA ASN A 48 -9.46 44.72 -7.42
C ASN A 48 -9.83 45.24 -6.03
N ALA A 49 -9.87 46.56 -5.83
CA ALA A 49 -10.31 47.16 -4.57
C ALA A 49 -11.76 46.78 -4.23
N ILE A 50 -12.67 46.79 -5.21
CA ILE A 50 -14.07 46.39 -5.02
C ILE A 50 -14.17 44.92 -4.63
N ILE A 51 -13.39 44.03 -5.26
CA ILE A 51 -13.36 42.59 -4.92
C ILE A 51 -12.91 42.38 -3.48
N ILE A 52 -11.84 43.06 -3.06
CA ILE A 52 -11.33 42.96 -1.68
C ILE A 52 -12.39 43.50 -0.69
N GLN A 53 -12.97 44.66 -0.98
CA GLN A 53 -13.96 45.29 -0.10
C GLN A 53 -15.25 44.46 0.01
N SER A 54 -15.75 43.90 -1.10
CA SER A 54 -16.95 43.05 -1.07
C SER A 54 -16.70 41.77 -0.28
N TYR A 55 -15.52 41.17 -0.41
CA TYR A 55 -15.11 40.01 0.37
C TYR A 55 -15.05 40.33 1.88
N ILE A 56 -14.43 41.45 2.27
CA ILE A 56 -14.35 41.86 3.68
C ILE A 56 -15.74 42.14 4.26
N ARG A 57 -16.59 42.88 3.55
CA ARG A 57 -17.97 43.14 3.99
C ARG A 57 -18.76 41.85 4.15
N GLY A 58 -18.67 40.94 3.18
CA GLY A 58 -19.29 39.62 3.25
C GLY A 58 -18.81 38.80 4.44
N TYR A 59 -17.51 38.82 4.75
CA TYR A 59 -16.96 38.14 5.92
C TYR A 59 -17.45 38.75 7.25
N GLN A 60 -17.51 40.08 7.34
CA GLN A 60 -18.05 40.77 8.52
C GLN A 60 -19.52 40.45 8.74
N ASP A 61 -20.33 40.47 7.69
CA ASP A 61 -21.76 40.15 7.77
C ASP A 61 -21.97 38.67 8.11
N LEU A 62 -21.18 37.75 7.56
CA LEU A 62 -21.20 36.34 7.95
C LEU A 62 -20.89 36.17 9.44
N LYS A 63 -19.87 36.88 9.97
CA LYS A 63 -19.52 36.85 11.40
C LYS A 63 -20.67 37.38 12.27
N ARG A 64 -21.34 38.47 11.85
CA ARG A 64 -22.54 38.99 12.54
C ARG A 64 -23.66 37.96 12.53
N GLN A 65 -23.97 37.37 11.38
CA GLN A 65 -25.00 36.33 11.27
C GLN A 65 -24.71 35.11 12.14
N TYR A 66 -23.44 34.67 12.23
CA TYR A 66 -23.06 33.62 13.17
C TYR A 66 -23.30 34.00 14.62
N ALA A 67 -23.01 35.24 15.03
CA ALA A 67 -23.30 35.70 16.38
C ALA A 67 -24.81 35.74 16.67
N THR A 68 -25.61 36.27 15.74
CA THR A 68 -27.08 36.30 15.85
C THR A 68 -27.67 34.90 15.97
N GLN A 69 -27.25 33.96 15.11
CA GLN A 69 -27.76 32.59 15.15
C GLN A 69 -27.29 31.83 16.39
N ARG A 70 -26.08 32.09 16.91
CA ARG A 70 -25.63 31.56 18.21
C ARG A 70 -26.51 32.05 19.36
N ALA A 71 -26.78 33.36 19.42
CA ALA A 71 -27.63 33.92 20.46
C ALA A 71 -29.05 33.35 20.41
N SER A 72 -29.64 33.21 19.21
CA SER A 72 -30.96 32.59 19.02
C SER A 72 -31.00 31.12 19.43
N PHE A 73 -29.91 30.37 19.17
CA PHE A 73 -29.76 29.00 19.64
C PHE A 73 -29.72 28.96 21.18
N ASP A 74 -28.87 29.77 21.81
CA ASP A 74 -28.70 29.80 23.27
C ASP A 74 -29.98 30.24 24.01
N GLU A 75 -30.71 31.19 23.43
CA GLU A 75 -32.02 31.61 23.94
C GLU A 75 -33.03 30.46 23.88
N SER A 76 -33.09 29.75 22.75
CA SER A 76 -33.96 28.59 22.59
C SER A 76 -33.64 27.47 23.58
N VAL A 77 -32.35 27.21 23.82
CA VAL A 77 -31.88 26.23 24.82
C VAL A 77 -32.30 26.64 26.22
N SER A 78 -32.14 27.92 26.56
CA SER A 78 -32.48 28.46 27.88
C SER A 78 -33.99 28.35 28.16
N GLN A 79 -34.84 28.63 27.16
CA GLN A 79 -36.29 28.47 27.26
C GLN A 79 -36.71 27.01 27.49
N THR A 80 -36.03 26.05 26.85
CA THR A 80 -36.29 24.63 27.08
C THR A 80 -35.89 24.19 28.50
N LEU A 81 -34.78 24.71 29.03
CA LEU A 81 -34.32 24.38 30.39
C LEU A 81 -35.21 25.01 31.48
N ALA A 82 -35.85 26.13 31.20
CA ALA A 82 -36.72 26.86 32.14
C ALA A 82 -38.10 26.20 32.41
N GLY A 83 -38.42 25.09 31.71
CA GLY A 83 -39.49 24.18 32.12
C GLY A 83 -40.92 24.75 32.08
N GLY A 84 -41.48 24.94 30.88
CA GLY A 84 -42.91 25.18 30.66
C GLY A 84 -43.52 24.14 29.72
N ALA A 85 -44.78 23.72 29.95
CA ALA A 85 -45.48 22.71 29.16
C ALA A 85 -45.61 23.04 27.65
N GLN A 86 -45.39 24.30 27.25
CA GLN A 86 -45.37 24.77 25.86
C GLN A 86 -43.98 24.72 25.18
N HIS A 87 -42.90 24.38 25.92
CA HIS A 87 -41.51 24.38 25.42
C HIS A 87 -40.88 22.98 25.36
N VAL A 88 -41.70 21.95 25.13
CA VAL A 88 -41.21 20.58 24.94
C VAL A 88 -40.42 20.48 23.64
N LEU A 89 -39.20 19.94 23.71
CA LEU A 89 -38.40 19.63 22.52
C LEU A 89 -39.11 18.56 21.68
N ASP A 90 -39.35 18.89 20.41
CA ASP A 90 -39.92 18.00 19.41
C ASP A 90 -38.98 17.86 18.19
N GLY A 91 -39.36 16.99 17.25
CA GLY A 91 -38.61 16.77 16.00
C GLY A 91 -38.35 18.08 15.21
N PRO A 92 -39.39 18.88 14.87
CA PRO A 92 -39.23 20.14 14.16
C PRO A 92 -38.31 21.16 14.86
N ARG A 93 -38.39 21.31 16.20
CA ARG A 93 -37.50 22.20 16.94
C ARG A 93 -36.06 21.69 16.93
N LEU A 94 -35.84 20.39 17.07
CA LEU A 94 -34.52 19.77 16.90
C LEU A 94 -33.98 19.99 15.48
N CYS A 95 -34.82 19.94 14.46
CA CYS A 95 -34.45 20.26 13.07
C CYS A 95 -34.03 21.72 12.93
N LEU A 96 -34.74 22.67 13.56
CA LEU A 96 -34.36 24.09 13.57
C LEU A 96 -33.01 24.31 14.26
N LEU A 97 -32.82 23.77 15.46
CA LEU A 97 -31.59 23.90 16.24
C LEU A 97 -30.40 23.25 15.52
N SER A 98 -30.61 22.08 14.91
CA SER A 98 -29.62 21.40 14.07
C SER A 98 -29.19 22.28 12.90
N ARG A 99 -30.14 22.91 12.20
CA ARG A 99 -29.85 23.83 11.09
C ARG A 99 -29.03 25.04 11.55
N GLN A 100 -29.40 25.65 12.68
CA GLN A 100 -28.67 26.80 13.24
C GLN A 100 -27.24 26.40 13.61
N LEU A 101 -27.07 25.32 14.37
CA LEU A 101 -25.76 24.83 14.77
C LEU A 101 -24.88 24.56 13.53
N ILE A 102 -25.38 23.83 12.54
CA ILE A 102 -24.62 23.52 11.31
C ILE A 102 -24.16 24.77 10.59
N PHE A 103 -24.93 25.85 10.63
CA PHE A 103 -24.59 27.11 9.98
C PHE A 103 -23.40 27.82 10.66
N PHE A 104 -23.39 27.92 11.99
CA PHE A 104 -22.37 28.69 12.72
C PHE A 104 -21.24 27.86 13.35
N TYR A 105 -21.34 26.52 13.37
CA TYR A 105 -20.49 25.64 14.17
C TYR A 105 -19.00 25.86 13.95
N ARG A 106 -18.29 26.17 15.05
CA ARG A 106 -16.84 26.16 15.13
C ARG A 106 -16.41 25.35 16.35
N GLN A 107 -15.68 24.26 16.13
CA GLN A 107 -15.32 23.30 17.18
C GLN A 107 -14.74 23.94 18.45
N GLY A 108 -13.80 24.89 18.32
CA GLY A 108 -13.18 25.54 19.47
C GLY A 108 -14.11 26.41 20.34
N VAL A 109 -15.30 26.77 19.84
CA VAL A 109 -16.26 27.64 20.57
C VAL A 109 -17.58 26.91 20.85
N ASP A 110 -18.00 26.04 19.94
CA ASP A 110 -19.35 25.47 19.89
C ASP A 110 -19.38 23.98 20.27
N ALA A 111 -18.28 23.40 20.79
CA ALA A 111 -18.23 22.00 21.22
C ALA A 111 -19.31 21.66 22.26
N GLN A 112 -19.50 22.50 23.28
CA GLN A 112 -20.52 22.26 24.31
C GLN A 112 -21.95 22.36 23.75
N ARG A 113 -22.21 23.29 22.81
CA ARG A 113 -23.50 23.38 22.10
C ARG A 113 -23.78 22.12 21.28
N LEU A 114 -22.75 21.57 20.63
CA LEU A 114 -22.87 20.29 19.93
C LEU A 114 -23.18 19.15 20.88
N ILE A 115 -22.46 19.03 22.01
CA ILE A 115 -22.71 17.98 23.01
C ILE A 115 -24.15 18.05 23.52
N TRP A 116 -24.63 19.24 23.87
CA TRP A 116 -26.02 19.44 24.30
C TRP A 116 -27.03 19.02 23.21
N LEU A 117 -26.79 19.41 21.95
CA LEU A 117 -27.67 19.01 20.85
C LEU A 117 -27.66 17.48 20.65
N CYS A 118 -26.48 16.86 20.68
CA CYS A 118 -26.32 15.40 20.55
C CYS A 118 -27.05 14.64 21.67
N GLN A 119 -26.97 15.10 22.93
CA GLN A 119 -27.72 14.49 24.05
C GLN A 119 -29.23 14.47 23.78
N ASN A 120 -29.78 15.59 23.28
CA ASN A 120 -31.21 15.68 22.98
C ASN A 120 -31.60 14.87 21.74
N LEU A 121 -30.77 14.84 20.69
CA LEU A 121 -30.99 14.00 19.50
C LEU A 121 -30.95 12.51 19.84
N VAL A 122 -30.04 12.09 20.71
CA VAL A 122 -29.96 10.72 21.23
C VAL A 122 -31.22 10.36 22.01
N LYS A 123 -31.67 11.25 22.91
CA LYS A 123 -32.87 11.04 23.74
C LYS A 123 -34.17 10.99 22.92
N LEU A 124 -34.29 11.84 21.91
CA LEU A 124 -35.50 12.02 21.09
C LEU A 124 -35.33 11.46 19.67
N ASN A 125 -34.48 10.45 19.49
CA ASN A 125 -34.12 9.91 18.18
C ASN A 125 -35.35 9.52 17.34
N SER A 126 -36.36 8.88 17.95
CA SER A 126 -37.56 8.41 17.26
C SER A 126 -38.39 9.55 16.68
N GLN A 127 -38.47 10.69 17.36
CA GLN A 127 -39.18 11.87 16.89
C GLN A 127 -38.42 12.58 15.78
N PHE A 128 -37.09 12.65 15.89
CA PHE A 128 -36.25 13.27 14.88
C PHE A 128 -36.22 12.45 13.59
N VAL A 129 -36.09 11.13 13.70
CA VAL A 129 -36.06 10.19 12.57
C VAL A 129 -37.39 10.14 11.82
N LYS A 130 -38.54 10.39 12.48
CA LYS A 130 -39.85 10.57 11.81
C LYS A 130 -39.85 11.63 10.72
N LEU A 131 -38.97 12.64 10.80
CA LEU A 131 -38.83 13.65 9.76
C LEU A 131 -38.30 13.09 8.43
N LEU A 132 -37.71 11.90 8.42
CA LEU A 132 -37.25 11.21 7.19
C LEU A 132 -38.39 10.68 6.33
N VAL A 133 -39.60 10.53 6.88
CA VAL A 133 -40.80 10.10 6.14
C VAL A 133 -41.59 11.30 5.59
N GLY A 134 -41.34 12.50 6.10
CA GLY A 134 -42.05 13.73 5.73
C GLY A 134 -41.35 14.60 4.67
N PRO A 135 -41.87 15.81 4.43
CA PRO A 135 -41.30 16.75 3.44
C PRO A 135 -39.89 17.22 3.80
N GLN A 136 -39.47 17.05 5.05
CA GLN A 136 -38.15 17.44 5.55
C GLN A 136 -37.07 16.35 5.36
N ARG A 137 -37.37 15.26 4.64
CA ARG A 137 -36.49 14.10 4.48
C ARG A 137 -35.05 14.44 4.10
N GLN A 138 -34.85 15.24 3.06
CA GLN A 138 -33.50 15.61 2.60
C GLN A 138 -32.75 16.45 3.64
N THR A 139 -33.46 17.40 4.26
CA THR A 139 -32.90 18.27 5.31
C THR A 139 -32.49 17.45 6.53
N CYS A 140 -33.35 16.55 7.00
CA CYS A 140 -33.07 15.68 8.14
C CYS A 140 -31.87 14.77 7.86
N MET A 141 -31.83 14.13 6.68
CA MET A 141 -30.68 13.30 6.27
C MET A 141 -29.38 14.11 6.22
N PHE A 142 -29.40 15.32 5.66
CA PHE A 142 -28.26 16.22 5.65
C PHE A 142 -27.81 16.58 7.08
N GLN A 143 -28.75 16.88 7.98
CA GLN A 143 -28.46 17.22 9.37
C GLN A 143 -27.82 16.05 10.11
N ILE A 144 -28.36 14.85 9.99
CA ILE A 144 -27.78 13.63 10.57
C ILE A 144 -26.33 13.48 10.12
N LYS A 145 -26.08 13.49 8.80
CA LYS A 145 -24.72 13.39 8.23
C LYS A 145 -23.80 14.47 8.78
N ARG A 146 -24.19 15.74 8.72
CA ARG A 146 -23.35 16.87 9.15
C ARG A 146 -23.00 16.79 10.63
N ILE A 147 -23.98 16.49 11.49
CA ILE A 147 -23.78 16.39 12.93
C ILE A 147 -22.86 15.21 13.25
N LEU A 148 -23.06 14.04 12.64
CA LEU A 148 -22.16 12.89 12.81
C LEU A 148 -20.73 13.22 12.35
N GLY A 149 -20.57 13.97 11.26
CA GLY A 149 -19.27 14.48 10.83
C GLY A 149 -18.61 15.42 11.84
N PHE A 150 -19.40 16.24 12.55
CA PHE A 150 -18.88 17.04 13.67
C PHE A 150 -18.53 16.18 14.87
N CYS A 151 -19.29 15.12 15.17
CA CYS A 151 -18.95 14.14 16.20
C CYS A 151 -17.60 13.47 15.91
N CYS A 152 -17.36 12.99 14.70
CA CYS A 152 -16.05 12.43 14.31
C CYS A 152 -14.93 13.44 14.57
N ARG A 153 -15.08 14.67 14.10
CA ARG A 153 -14.07 15.72 14.30
C ARG A 153 -13.85 16.08 15.77
N LEU A 154 -14.90 16.07 16.59
CA LEU A 154 -14.80 16.30 18.03
C LEU A 154 -14.02 15.17 18.71
N LEU A 155 -14.29 13.91 18.34
CA LEU A 155 -13.62 12.74 18.88
C LEU A 155 -12.13 12.68 18.58
N GLN A 156 -11.67 13.32 17.49
CA GLN A 156 -10.23 13.44 17.20
C GLN A 156 -9.46 14.27 18.23
N ASN A 157 -10.14 15.10 19.05
CA ASN A 157 -9.53 15.88 20.12
C ASN A 157 -9.54 15.14 21.48
N CYS A 158 -9.74 13.82 21.49
CA CYS A 158 -9.86 13.06 22.74
C CYS A 158 -8.54 12.93 23.53
N THR A 159 -7.45 13.50 23.05
CA THR A 159 -6.20 13.70 23.81
C THR A 159 -6.41 14.58 25.04
N ASP A 160 -7.44 15.43 25.04
CA ASP A 160 -7.85 16.20 26.21
C ASP A 160 -8.77 15.34 27.10
N ASP A 161 -8.31 15.01 28.31
CA ASP A 161 -9.05 14.18 29.26
C ASP A 161 -10.38 14.79 29.72
N SER A 162 -10.54 16.11 29.57
CA SER A 162 -11.80 16.79 29.91
C SER A 162 -12.92 16.56 28.88
N LEU A 163 -12.60 16.03 27.70
CA LEU A 163 -13.59 15.83 26.63
C LEU A 163 -14.54 14.66 26.95
N ASN A 164 -15.84 14.94 27.00
CA ASN A 164 -16.86 13.90 27.08
C ASN A 164 -17.01 13.17 25.74
N VAL A 165 -16.31 12.03 25.62
CA VAL A 165 -16.33 11.12 24.46
C VAL A 165 -17.65 10.32 24.38
N ALA A 166 -18.33 10.11 25.50
CA ALA A 166 -19.50 9.22 25.57
C ALA A 166 -20.67 9.73 24.72
N VAL A 167 -20.95 11.04 24.73
CA VAL A 167 -22.07 11.62 23.97
C VAL A 167 -21.84 11.51 22.45
N PRO A 168 -20.70 11.94 21.89
CA PRO A 168 -20.43 11.74 20.47
C PRO A 168 -20.42 10.26 20.07
N MET A 169 -19.83 9.37 20.89
CA MET A 169 -19.84 7.91 20.61
C MET A 169 -21.27 7.36 20.57
N ARG A 170 -22.13 7.73 21.53
CA ARG A 170 -23.53 7.31 21.55
C ARG A 170 -24.31 7.83 20.35
N MET A 171 -23.97 9.02 19.85
CA MET A 171 -24.54 9.55 18.62
C MET A 171 -24.16 8.69 17.41
N LEU A 172 -22.89 8.28 17.28
CA LEU A 172 -22.44 7.39 16.21
C LEU A 172 -23.13 6.03 16.30
N GLU A 173 -23.26 5.47 17.50
CA GLU A 173 -23.89 4.17 17.73
C GLU A 173 -25.37 4.17 17.33
N ILE A 174 -26.14 5.15 17.83
CA ILE A 174 -27.59 5.23 17.59
C ILE A 174 -27.88 5.50 16.12
N PHE A 175 -27.30 6.55 15.53
CA PHE A 175 -27.64 6.95 14.16
C PHE A 175 -26.95 6.13 13.07
N SER A 176 -26.11 5.15 13.44
CA SER A 176 -25.67 4.10 12.52
C SER A 176 -26.47 2.80 12.68
N SER A 177 -27.36 2.68 13.67
CA SER A 177 -28.07 1.43 13.98
C SER A 177 -29.39 1.30 13.22
N GLU A 178 -29.63 0.12 12.63
CA GLU A 178 -30.92 -0.21 12.01
C GLU A 178 -32.09 -0.10 12.99
N LYS A 179 -31.86 -0.42 14.27
CA LYS A 179 -32.86 -0.34 15.35
C LYS A 179 -33.45 1.06 15.51
N THR A 180 -32.72 2.09 15.12
CA THR A 180 -33.18 3.49 15.20
C THR A 180 -34.13 3.87 14.07
N TYR A 181 -34.02 3.21 12.91
CA TYR A 181 -34.77 3.57 11.71
C TYR A 181 -35.95 2.64 11.43
N LEU A 182 -35.80 1.33 11.67
CA LEU A 182 -36.85 0.33 11.40
C LEU A 182 -38.21 0.63 12.06
N PRO A 183 -38.29 1.16 13.31
CA PRO A 183 -39.58 1.50 13.91
C PRO A 183 -40.34 2.62 13.19
N VAL A 184 -39.63 3.44 12.39
CA VAL A 184 -40.18 4.60 11.68
C VAL A 184 -40.34 4.30 10.19
N ILE A 185 -39.40 3.55 9.62
CA ILE A 185 -39.37 3.19 8.21
C ILE A 185 -39.37 1.65 8.11
N PRO A 186 -40.49 1.03 7.74
CA PRO A 186 -40.62 -0.42 7.75
C PRO A 186 -39.84 -1.14 6.64
N ASP A 187 -39.40 -0.42 5.59
CA ASP A 187 -38.61 -0.99 4.50
C ASP A 187 -37.13 -1.15 4.88
N ALA A 188 -36.72 -2.39 5.14
CA ALA A 188 -35.35 -2.74 5.51
C ALA A 188 -34.31 -2.41 4.42
N ASN A 189 -34.66 -2.53 3.12
CA ASN A 189 -33.74 -2.21 2.03
C ASN A 189 -33.48 -0.70 1.96
N TYR A 190 -34.54 0.08 2.19
CA TYR A 190 -34.41 1.53 2.28
C TYR A 190 -33.58 1.97 3.49
N VAL A 191 -33.75 1.32 4.65
CA VAL A 191 -32.92 1.57 5.84
C VAL A 191 -31.45 1.22 5.58
N ALA A 192 -31.17 0.09 4.92
CA ALA A 192 -29.81 -0.28 4.53
C ALA A 192 -29.18 0.79 3.62
N SER A 193 -29.89 1.25 2.59
CA SER A 193 -29.45 2.36 1.71
C SER A 193 -29.20 3.66 2.48
N LEU A 194 -30.05 3.99 3.46
CA LEU A 194 -29.86 5.14 4.32
C LEU A 194 -28.57 5.03 5.15
N LEU A 195 -28.33 3.85 5.75
CA LEU A 195 -27.14 3.59 6.55
C LEU A 195 -25.86 3.60 5.72
N GLU A 196 -25.87 3.00 4.51
CA GLU A 196 -24.76 3.09 3.56
C GLU A 196 -24.37 4.54 3.30
N GLN A 197 -25.36 5.39 3.02
CA GLN A 197 -25.13 6.81 2.76
C GLN A 197 -24.60 7.59 3.98
N ILE A 198 -25.02 7.21 5.19
CA ILE A 198 -24.55 7.82 6.45
C ILE A 198 -23.12 7.38 6.74
N LEU A 199 -22.87 6.07 6.73
CA LEU A 199 -21.56 5.47 6.99
C LEU A 199 -20.52 5.95 5.96
N HIS A 200 -20.88 5.97 4.68
CA HIS A 200 -19.99 6.48 3.63
C HIS A 200 -19.62 7.95 3.88
N TYR A 201 -20.59 8.79 4.24
CA TYR A 201 -20.32 10.19 4.60
C TYR A 201 -19.43 10.31 5.84
N MET A 202 -19.65 9.48 6.86
CA MET A 202 -18.83 9.49 8.07
C MET A 202 -17.38 9.12 7.76
N VAL A 203 -17.15 8.08 6.95
CA VAL A 203 -15.82 7.68 6.48
C VAL A 203 -15.15 8.81 5.71
N GLN A 204 -15.86 9.50 4.81
CA GLN A 204 -15.35 10.72 4.15
C GLN A 204 -14.98 11.88 5.10
N LYS A 205 -15.43 11.83 6.36
CA LYS A 205 -15.09 12.83 7.39
C LYS A 205 -14.08 12.31 8.42
N GLY A 206 -13.34 11.25 8.10
CA GLY A 206 -12.26 10.72 8.93
C GLY A 206 -12.78 9.90 10.11
N TYR A 207 -13.80 9.07 9.88
CA TYR A 207 -14.37 8.19 10.91
C TYR A 207 -13.33 7.19 11.44
N TYR A 208 -12.59 6.49 10.56
CA TYR A 208 -11.55 5.56 10.97
C TYR A 208 -10.40 6.25 11.70
N ARG A 209 -10.00 7.45 11.24
CA ARG A 209 -9.04 8.29 11.96
C ARG A 209 -9.50 8.64 13.37
N SER A 210 -10.79 8.93 13.55
CA SER A 210 -11.38 9.25 14.86
C SER A 210 -11.36 8.03 15.78
N LEU A 211 -11.70 6.85 15.26
CA LEU A 211 -11.65 5.58 15.99
C LEU A 211 -10.20 5.19 16.36
N TYR A 212 -9.24 5.35 15.44
CA TYR A 212 -7.83 5.11 15.70
C TYR A 212 -7.31 5.94 16.87
N ILE A 213 -7.61 7.25 16.90
CA ILE A 213 -7.19 8.13 18.00
C ILE A 213 -7.85 7.70 19.32
N LEU A 214 -9.13 7.33 19.30
CA LEU A 214 -9.83 6.82 20.50
C LEU A 214 -9.22 5.53 21.03
N VAL A 215 -8.89 4.58 20.15
CA VAL A 215 -8.22 3.33 20.52
C VAL A 215 -6.92 3.62 21.26
N ASN A 216 -6.10 4.53 20.74
CA ASN A 216 -4.78 4.78 21.30
C ASN A 216 -4.79 5.61 22.60
N HIS A 217 -5.77 6.51 22.76
CA HIS A 217 -5.80 7.43 23.92
C HIS A 217 -6.80 7.04 25.01
N ARG A 218 -7.83 6.24 24.72
CA ARG A 218 -8.89 5.89 25.69
C ARG A 218 -8.88 4.43 26.12
N LEU A 219 -8.05 3.58 25.51
CA LEU A 219 -7.89 2.19 25.93
C LEU A 219 -6.52 1.99 26.61
N PRO A 220 -6.46 1.16 27.66
CA PRO A 220 -5.18 0.83 28.31
C PRO A 220 -4.27 0.05 27.36
N SER A 221 -2.96 0.24 27.47
CA SER A 221 -1.96 -0.49 26.66
C SER A 221 -1.88 -1.98 26.99
N SER A 222 -2.23 -2.39 28.22
CA SER A 222 -2.28 -3.79 28.65
C SER A 222 -3.53 -4.54 28.16
N LEU A 223 -4.18 -4.07 27.10
CA LEU A 223 -5.41 -4.66 26.57
C LEU A 223 -5.07 -5.87 25.70
N GLU A 224 -5.53 -7.04 26.11
CA GLU A 224 -5.37 -8.28 25.36
C GLU A 224 -6.71 -8.76 24.79
N TYR A 225 -6.68 -9.38 23.62
CA TYR A 225 -7.85 -10.02 23.06
C TYR A 225 -8.19 -11.31 23.82
N SER A 226 -9.39 -11.36 24.39
CA SER A 226 -9.93 -12.52 25.08
C SER A 226 -11.43 -12.63 24.80
N ASP A 227 -11.98 -13.83 24.95
CA ASP A 227 -13.40 -14.13 24.70
C ASP A 227 -14.37 -13.28 25.54
N ALA A 228 -13.90 -12.74 26.67
CA ALA A 228 -14.62 -11.77 27.49
C ALA A 228 -13.80 -10.46 27.57
N PRO A 229 -14.09 -9.45 26.73
CA PRO A 229 -13.39 -8.17 26.82
C PRO A 229 -13.68 -7.54 28.19
N SER A 230 -12.64 -7.37 29.00
CA SER A 230 -12.74 -6.74 30.33
C SER A 230 -13.14 -5.25 30.25
N VAL A 231 -12.99 -4.64 29.06
CA VAL A 231 -13.26 -3.23 28.80
C VAL A 231 -14.40 -3.09 27.78
N PRO A 232 -15.62 -2.70 28.20
CA PRO A 232 -16.78 -2.55 27.32
C PRO A 232 -16.54 -1.61 26.12
N LEU A 233 -15.79 -0.51 26.34
CA LEU A 233 -15.44 0.45 25.29
C LEU A 233 -14.64 -0.19 24.14
N ALA A 234 -13.79 -1.18 24.42
CA ALA A 234 -13.02 -1.87 23.39
C ALA A 234 -13.93 -2.67 22.45
N SER A 235 -14.93 -3.37 23.01
CA SER A 235 -15.96 -4.08 22.22
C SER A 235 -16.77 -3.10 21.38
N THR A 236 -17.20 -1.98 21.95
CA THR A 236 -17.94 -0.95 21.20
C THR A 236 -17.12 -0.39 20.05
N LEU A 237 -15.84 -0.08 20.27
CA LEU A 237 -14.96 0.44 19.21
C LEU A 237 -14.73 -0.60 18.11
N LEU A 238 -14.55 -1.87 18.46
CA LEU A 238 -14.40 -2.97 17.52
C LEU A 238 -15.63 -3.13 16.61
N GLU A 239 -16.84 -3.12 17.18
CA GLU A 239 -18.08 -3.12 16.40
C GLU A 239 -18.15 -1.92 15.45
N HIS A 240 -17.75 -0.73 15.92
CA HIS A 240 -17.75 0.48 15.12
C HIS A 240 -16.72 0.48 13.99
N ILE A 241 -15.60 -0.23 14.15
CA ILE A 241 -14.59 -0.43 13.11
C ILE A 241 -15.11 -1.39 12.04
N LEU A 242 -15.73 -2.51 12.45
CA LEU A 242 -16.22 -3.55 11.55
C LEU A 242 -17.45 -3.11 10.77
N LYS A 243 -18.39 -2.41 11.42
CA LYS A 243 -19.71 -2.11 10.86
C LYS A 243 -19.70 -1.50 9.45
N PRO A 244 -18.89 -0.46 9.13
CA PRO A 244 -18.87 0.06 7.77
C PRO A 244 -18.33 -0.93 6.73
N LEU A 245 -17.53 -1.92 7.13
CA LEU A 245 -16.91 -2.87 6.19
C LEU A 245 -17.91 -3.93 5.68
N HIS A 246 -18.97 -4.22 6.45
CA HIS A 246 -19.98 -5.21 6.09
C HIS A 246 -21.00 -4.74 5.04
N PHE A 247 -21.07 -3.43 4.76
CA PHE A 247 -21.99 -2.89 3.76
C PHE A 247 -21.42 -2.97 2.34
N THR A 248 -22.31 -3.08 1.34
CA THR A 248 -21.94 -3.14 -0.08
C THR A 248 -21.83 -1.75 -0.71
N TYR A 249 -22.50 -0.74 -0.13
CA TYR A 249 -22.55 0.64 -0.62
C TYR A 249 -23.15 0.77 -2.02
N SER A 250 -24.08 -0.12 -2.35
CA SER A 250 -24.80 -0.12 -3.64
C SER A 250 -25.62 1.15 -3.87
N SER A 251 -26.04 1.83 -2.80
CA SER A 251 -26.77 3.10 -2.84
C SER A 251 -25.89 4.35 -3.04
N CYS A 252 -24.56 4.20 -2.98
CA CYS A 252 -23.61 5.29 -3.07
C CYS A 252 -22.99 5.39 -4.47
N THR A 253 -22.04 6.32 -4.67
CA THR A 253 -21.31 6.44 -5.93
C THR A 253 -20.49 5.19 -6.24
N THR A 254 -20.28 4.91 -7.53
CA THR A 254 -19.40 3.81 -7.97
C THR A 254 -18.04 3.90 -7.28
N GLY A 255 -17.58 2.80 -6.70
CA GLY A 255 -16.34 2.73 -5.93
C GLY A 255 -16.44 3.16 -4.46
N ALA A 256 -17.65 3.44 -3.94
CA ALA A 256 -17.84 3.79 -2.54
C ALA A 256 -17.32 2.71 -1.57
N ARG A 257 -17.54 1.42 -1.87
CA ARG A 257 -17.01 0.31 -1.07
C ARG A 257 -15.48 0.28 -1.07
N GLN A 258 -14.87 0.50 -2.24
CA GLN A 258 -13.41 0.57 -2.39
C GLN A 258 -12.83 1.71 -1.56
N PHE A 259 -13.46 2.89 -1.60
CA PHE A 259 -13.08 4.03 -0.77
C PHE A 259 -13.15 3.73 0.73
N VAL A 260 -14.18 2.99 1.18
CA VAL A 260 -14.31 2.63 2.61
C VAL A 260 -13.18 1.72 3.07
N PHE A 261 -12.83 0.69 2.29
CA PHE A 261 -11.69 -0.17 2.60
C PHE A 261 -10.34 0.56 2.47
N ALA A 262 -10.19 1.45 1.50
CA ALA A 262 -8.99 2.29 1.36
C ALA A 262 -8.80 3.18 2.59
N ALA A 263 -9.86 3.87 3.03
CA ALA A 263 -9.85 4.69 4.24
C ALA A 263 -9.55 3.86 5.50
N PHE A 264 -10.12 2.65 5.63
CA PHE A 264 -9.77 1.73 6.72
C PHE A 264 -8.29 1.36 6.71
N THR A 265 -7.76 1.00 5.54
CA THR A 265 -6.36 0.59 5.37
C THR A 265 -5.43 1.76 5.71
N GLU A 266 -5.68 2.95 5.15
CA GLU A 266 -4.82 4.13 5.31
C GLU A 266 -4.92 4.76 6.70
N GLU A 267 -6.12 4.93 7.24
CA GLU A 267 -6.34 5.67 8.49
C GLU A 267 -6.18 4.80 9.75
N PHE A 268 -6.33 3.47 9.65
CA PHE A 268 -6.32 2.56 10.80
C PHE A 268 -5.17 1.53 10.77
N ILE A 269 -4.93 0.84 9.65
CA ILE A 269 -3.96 -0.28 9.58
C ILE A 269 -2.55 0.16 9.16
N SER A 270 -2.40 1.21 8.35
CA SER A 270 -1.12 1.59 7.75
C SER A 270 -0.16 2.32 8.69
N ALA A 271 -0.62 2.73 9.87
CA ALA A 271 0.20 3.40 10.87
C ALA A 271 0.97 2.38 11.73
N PRO A 272 2.13 2.76 12.30
CA PRO A 272 2.80 1.93 13.30
C PRO A 272 1.85 1.51 14.41
N PHE A 273 1.82 0.21 14.67
CA PHE A 273 0.93 -0.34 15.68
C PHE A 273 1.32 0.11 17.07
N THR A 274 0.30 0.45 17.84
CA THR A 274 0.37 0.55 19.30
C THR A 274 0.08 -0.81 19.91
N GLU A 275 0.39 -0.98 21.19
CA GLU A 275 0.07 -2.19 21.96
C GLU A 275 -1.41 -2.60 21.82
N GLN A 276 -2.34 -1.63 21.89
CA GLN A 276 -3.77 -1.90 21.78
C GLN A 276 -4.14 -2.46 20.40
N ILE A 277 -3.54 -1.91 19.34
CA ILE A 277 -3.82 -2.39 17.98
C ILE A 277 -3.24 -3.79 17.81
N PHE A 278 -1.99 -3.98 18.21
CA PHE A 278 -1.26 -5.24 18.03
C PHE A 278 -1.85 -6.40 18.85
N HIS A 279 -2.17 -6.19 20.13
CA HIS A 279 -2.64 -7.24 21.03
C HIS A 279 -4.16 -7.43 21.09
N PHE A 280 -4.95 -6.41 20.74
CA PHE A 280 -6.41 -6.51 20.76
C PHE A 280 -7.04 -6.47 19.36
N PHE A 281 -6.84 -5.39 18.59
CA PHE A 281 -7.61 -5.19 17.35
C PHE A 281 -7.18 -6.11 16.21
N ILE A 282 -5.89 -6.36 16.01
CA ILE A 282 -5.44 -7.27 14.94
C ILE A 282 -5.93 -8.71 15.20
N PRO A 283 -5.78 -9.30 16.41
CA PRO A 283 -6.35 -10.59 16.73
C PRO A 283 -7.89 -10.62 16.61
N ALA A 284 -8.57 -9.59 17.11
CA ALA A 284 -10.03 -9.50 17.01
C ALA A 284 -10.52 -9.49 15.55
N LEU A 285 -9.93 -8.65 14.71
CA LEU A 285 -10.28 -8.58 13.28
C LEU A 285 -9.95 -9.87 12.52
N SER A 286 -9.08 -10.71 13.07
CA SER A 286 -8.72 -12.03 12.52
C SER A 286 -9.63 -13.15 13.04
N ASP A 287 -10.53 -12.88 14.00
CA ASP A 287 -11.48 -13.85 14.52
C ASP A 287 -12.61 -14.12 13.52
N VAL A 288 -12.77 -15.40 13.16
CA VAL A 288 -13.83 -15.89 12.26
C VAL A 288 -15.22 -15.51 12.76
N ARG A 289 -15.44 -15.46 14.08
CA ARG A 289 -16.76 -15.11 14.68
C ARG A 289 -17.21 -13.71 14.31
N LEU A 290 -16.27 -12.79 14.10
CA LEU A 290 -16.58 -11.40 13.71
C LEU A 290 -16.77 -11.23 12.20
N SER A 291 -16.51 -12.27 11.40
CA SER A 291 -16.81 -12.32 9.97
C SER A 291 -16.22 -11.15 9.17
N PHE A 292 -14.97 -10.76 9.44
CA PHE A 292 -14.29 -9.70 8.68
C PHE A 292 -14.35 -10.00 7.16
N PRO A 293 -14.78 -9.05 6.32
CA PRO A 293 -14.95 -9.26 4.87
C PRO A 293 -13.61 -9.27 4.13
N PHE A 294 -12.79 -10.31 4.37
CA PHE A 294 -11.40 -10.40 3.95
C PHE A 294 -11.22 -10.38 2.43
N GLU A 295 -12.05 -11.11 1.68
CA GLU A 295 -11.98 -11.11 0.21
C GLU A 295 -12.26 -9.72 -0.40
N ALA A 296 -13.26 -9.01 0.14
CA ALA A 296 -13.55 -7.64 -0.29
C ALA A 296 -12.41 -6.69 0.06
N PHE A 297 -11.79 -6.84 1.24
CA PHE A 297 -10.59 -6.10 1.61
C PHE A 297 -9.45 -6.33 0.61
N LEU A 298 -9.10 -7.59 0.30
CA LEU A 298 -8.05 -7.94 -0.64
C LEU A 298 -8.29 -7.35 -2.05
N SER A 299 -9.54 -7.32 -2.52
CA SER A 299 -9.90 -6.77 -3.83
C SER A 299 -9.58 -5.27 -3.97
N THR A 300 -9.52 -4.55 -2.85
CA THR A 300 -9.25 -3.10 -2.82
C THR A 300 -7.79 -2.78 -2.50
N LEU A 301 -7.08 -3.73 -1.90
CA LEU A 301 -5.74 -3.54 -1.33
C LEU A 301 -4.71 -3.09 -2.37
N GLN A 302 -4.74 -3.67 -3.57
CA GLN A 302 -3.78 -3.32 -4.64
C GLN A 302 -3.90 -1.86 -5.08
N ALA A 303 -5.14 -1.37 -5.24
CA ALA A 303 -5.39 0.01 -5.62
C ALA A 303 -4.90 0.98 -4.53
N THR A 304 -5.15 0.65 -3.27
CA THR A 304 -4.73 1.46 -2.11
C THR A 304 -3.21 1.51 -1.97
N ILE A 305 -2.51 0.39 -2.12
CA ILE A 305 -1.04 0.37 -2.09
C ILE A 305 -0.48 1.19 -3.26
N GLY A 306 -1.06 1.05 -4.46
CA GLY A 306 -0.65 1.78 -5.66
C GLY A 306 -0.85 3.30 -5.57
N SER A 307 -1.83 3.79 -4.80
CA SER A 307 -2.05 5.22 -4.56
C SER A 307 -1.25 5.80 -3.40
N SER A 308 -0.60 4.97 -2.59
CA SER A 308 0.12 5.42 -1.39
C SER A 308 1.37 6.24 -1.72
N SER A 309 1.61 7.30 -0.94
CA SER A 309 2.79 8.17 -1.13
C SER A 309 4.08 7.58 -0.57
N SER A 310 3.99 6.65 0.40
CA SER A 310 5.13 6.01 1.05
C SER A 310 4.87 4.52 1.32
N PRO A 311 4.76 3.67 0.28
CA PRO A 311 4.39 2.26 0.42
C PRO A 311 5.36 1.48 1.31
N GLN A 312 6.67 1.79 1.27
CA GLN A 312 7.68 1.08 2.07
C GLN A 312 7.49 1.27 3.58
N ARG A 313 6.93 2.41 4.03
CA ARG A 313 6.70 2.66 5.46
C ARG A 313 5.43 1.98 5.98
N GLN A 314 4.45 1.80 5.10
CA GLN A 314 3.13 1.25 5.44
C GLN A 314 3.08 -0.28 5.27
N ALA A 315 3.86 -0.81 4.33
CA ALA A 315 3.83 -2.22 3.95
C ALA A 315 4.01 -3.19 5.12
N PRO A 316 4.93 -3.02 6.09
CA PRO A 316 5.08 -3.98 7.18
C PRO A 316 3.81 -4.20 7.99
N TRP A 317 3.10 -3.12 8.32
CA TRP A 317 1.88 -3.13 9.13
C TRP A 317 0.71 -3.77 8.38
N VAL A 318 0.52 -3.34 7.12
CA VAL A 318 -0.52 -3.88 6.25
C VAL A 318 -0.26 -5.36 5.95
N PHE A 319 1.00 -5.74 5.72
CA PHE A 319 1.39 -7.11 5.46
C PHE A 319 1.14 -8.01 6.66
N TYR A 320 1.52 -7.58 7.87
CA TYR A 320 1.21 -8.30 9.09
C TYR A 320 -0.30 -8.52 9.25
N PHE A 321 -1.11 -7.48 9.02
CA PHE A 321 -2.57 -7.62 9.08
C PHE A 321 -3.12 -8.62 8.05
N VAL A 322 -2.63 -8.57 6.80
CA VAL A 322 -3.01 -9.52 5.74
C VAL A 322 -2.68 -10.96 6.14
N LEU A 323 -1.53 -11.20 6.76
CA LEU A 323 -1.14 -12.53 7.24
C LEU A 323 -2.02 -13.00 8.40
N CYS A 324 -2.28 -12.14 9.38
CA CYS A 324 -3.13 -12.46 10.53
C CYS A 324 -4.57 -12.76 10.14
N ALA A 325 -5.21 -11.88 9.37
CA ALA A 325 -6.57 -12.10 8.90
C ALA A 325 -6.66 -13.28 7.91
N GLY A 326 -5.62 -13.48 7.09
CA GLY A 326 -5.51 -14.61 6.18
C GLY A 326 -5.47 -15.96 6.89
N GLU A 327 -4.74 -16.07 8.00
CA GLU A 327 -4.54 -17.33 8.72
C GLU A 327 -5.86 -18.06 9.00
N ASN A 328 -6.92 -17.34 9.39
CA ASN A 328 -8.22 -17.93 9.69
C ASN A 328 -9.22 -17.91 8.51
N CYS A 329 -9.01 -17.06 7.50
CA CYS A 329 -9.96 -16.87 6.39
C CYS A 329 -9.59 -17.63 5.10
N LEU A 330 -8.37 -18.16 4.97
CA LEU A 330 -7.89 -18.81 3.74
C LEU A 330 -8.76 -19.99 3.28
N GLY A 331 -9.34 -20.75 4.21
CA GLY A 331 -10.20 -21.88 3.89
C GLY A 331 -11.57 -21.48 3.29
N SER A 332 -12.03 -20.25 3.51
CA SER A 332 -13.33 -19.76 3.04
C SER A 332 -13.26 -18.91 1.77
N LEU A 333 -12.07 -18.59 1.27
CA LEU A 333 -11.90 -17.74 0.09
C LEU A 333 -12.31 -18.44 -1.20
N SER A 334 -12.85 -17.66 -2.13
CA SER A 334 -13.04 -18.09 -3.52
C SER A 334 -11.69 -18.30 -4.24
N GLU A 335 -11.70 -18.90 -5.43
CA GLU A 335 -10.47 -19.02 -6.24
C GLU A 335 -9.88 -17.65 -6.58
N GLU A 336 -10.73 -16.66 -6.89
CA GLU A 336 -10.30 -15.27 -7.10
C GLU A 336 -9.76 -14.65 -5.80
N GLY A 337 -10.40 -14.93 -4.65
CA GLY A 337 -9.93 -14.48 -3.34
C GLY A 337 -8.53 -14.99 -3.01
N LEU A 338 -8.23 -16.25 -3.32
CA LEU A 338 -6.91 -16.85 -3.14
C LEU A 338 -5.87 -16.24 -4.08
N LEU A 339 -6.26 -15.92 -5.31
CA LEU A 339 -5.41 -15.21 -6.27
C LEU A 339 -5.09 -13.79 -5.78
N LEU A 340 -6.09 -13.06 -5.27
CA LEU A 340 -5.91 -11.74 -4.67
C LEU A 340 -4.99 -11.81 -3.45
N TYR A 341 -5.10 -12.86 -2.64
CA TYR A 341 -4.20 -13.09 -1.50
C TYR A 341 -2.75 -13.29 -1.96
N LEU A 342 -2.50 -14.15 -2.97
CA LEU A 342 -1.16 -14.33 -3.54
C LEU A 342 -0.59 -13.04 -4.13
N ARG A 343 -1.41 -12.26 -4.85
CA ARG A 343 -1.00 -10.94 -5.37
C ARG A 343 -0.66 -9.97 -4.24
N ALA A 344 -1.40 -9.99 -3.12
CA ALA A 344 -1.09 -9.19 -1.94
C ALA A 344 0.27 -9.58 -1.34
N LEU A 345 0.56 -10.88 -1.22
CA LEU A 345 1.87 -11.35 -0.75
C LEU A 345 3.00 -10.93 -1.70
N GLN A 346 2.81 -11.11 -3.01
CA GLN A 346 3.79 -10.72 -4.02
C GLN A 346 4.08 -9.21 -4.01
N THR A 347 3.08 -8.39 -3.71
CA THR A 347 3.20 -6.92 -3.70
C THR A 347 3.84 -6.40 -2.41
N LEU A 348 3.43 -6.92 -1.26
CA LEU A 348 3.83 -6.39 0.05
C LEU A 348 5.16 -6.95 0.56
N LEU A 349 5.45 -8.23 0.31
CA LEU A 349 6.67 -8.87 0.82
C LEU A 349 7.97 -8.17 0.36
N PRO A 350 8.13 -7.77 -0.92
CA PRO A 350 9.34 -7.05 -1.35
C PRO A 350 9.48 -5.65 -0.75
N LEU A 351 8.41 -5.07 -0.20
CA LEU A 351 8.43 -3.75 0.41
C LEU A 351 8.87 -3.77 1.88
N LEU A 352 9.06 -4.96 2.47
CA LEU A 352 9.55 -5.08 3.84
C LEU A 352 11.01 -4.63 3.97
N PRO A 353 11.37 -3.94 5.06
CA PRO A 353 12.76 -3.58 5.33
C PRO A 353 13.58 -4.85 5.57
N VAL A 354 14.84 -4.83 5.13
CA VAL A 354 15.77 -5.92 5.41
C VAL A 354 16.47 -5.61 6.73
N SER A 355 16.42 -6.53 7.70
CA SER A 355 17.21 -6.39 8.93
C SER A 355 18.70 -6.29 8.58
N GLU A 356 19.30 -5.13 8.82
CA GLU A 356 20.72 -4.86 8.54
C GLU A 356 21.68 -5.69 9.42
N SER A 357 21.17 -6.45 10.39
CA SER A 357 21.93 -7.29 11.31
C SER A 357 22.66 -8.49 10.67
N SER A 358 22.62 -8.66 9.35
CA SER A 358 23.32 -9.75 8.64
C SER A 358 24.30 -9.29 7.56
N THR A 359 24.79 -8.04 7.60
CA THR A 359 26.06 -7.70 6.92
C THR A 359 27.20 -8.41 7.64
N ARG A 360 27.36 -9.72 7.41
CA ARG A 360 28.68 -10.33 7.52
C ARG A 360 29.58 -9.55 6.56
N PRO A 361 30.66 -8.91 7.04
CA PRO A 361 31.71 -8.44 6.14
C PRO A 361 32.14 -9.63 5.29
N GLU A 362 32.25 -9.42 3.99
CA GLU A 362 32.84 -10.42 3.10
C GLU A 362 34.23 -10.75 3.65
N VAL A 363 34.45 -12.02 3.98
CA VAL A 363 35.71 -12.51 4.54
C VAL A 363 36.78 -12.37 3.46
N SER A 364 37.54 -11.29 3.54
CA SER A 364 38.87 -11.17 2.94
C SER A 364 39.74 -10.27 3.81
N SER A 365 40.14 -10.76 4.99
CA SER A 365 41.45 -10.47 5.59
C SER A 365 41.61 -11.29 6.87
N ASP A 366 42.62 -12.15 6.90
CA ASP A 366 43.19 -12.66 8.15
C ASP A 366 43.86 -11.48 8.87
N SER A 367 43.34 -11.10 10.02
CA SER A 367 44.08 -10.39 11.07
C SER A 367 43.31 -10.55 12.37
N GLU A 368 43.83 -11.41 13.24
CA GLU A 368 43.47 -11.44 14.65
C GLU A 368 43.99 -10.14 15.29
N ASP A 369 43.09 -9.33 15.84
CA ASP A 369 43.40 -8.41 16.94
C ASP A 369 42.09 -8.02 17.64
N ASP A 370 42.01 -8.43 18.90
CA ASP A 370 41.04 -7.95 19.88
C ASP A 370 41.29 -6.45 20.14
N ASP A 371 40.25 -5.61 20.05
CA ASP A 371 39.91 -4.74 21.19
C ASP A 371 38.54 -4.06 21.07
N ASP A 372 38.00 -3.81 22.24
CA ASP A 372 36.75 -3.21 22.66
C ASP A 372 36.27 -1.97 21.88
N ASN A 373 34.97 -1.89 21.55
CA ASN A 373 34.20 -0.65 21.73
C ASN A 373 32.69 -0.77 21.44
N THR A 374 31.93 -0.66 22.53
CA THR A 374 30.73 0.17 22.70
C THR A 374 29.61 0.04 21.65
N VAL A 375 28.57 -0.69 22.04
CA VAL A 375 27.23 -0.62 21.45
C VAL A 375 26.72 0.83 21.57
N CYS A 376 26.86 1.62 20.51
CA CYS A 376 26.20 2.92 20.41
C CYS A 376 24.73 2.69 20.03
N VAL A 377 23.92 2.25 21.00
CA VAL A 377 22.46 2.41 20.91
C VAL A 377 22.21 3.91 20.94
N SER A 378 22.02 4.51 19.78
CA SER A 378 21.43 5.84 19.66
C SER A 378 19.99 5.75 20.18
N LEU A 379 19.84 5.88 21.50
CA LEU A 379 18.59 6.08 22.22
C LEU A 379 18.00 7.43 21.80
N SER A 380 17.32 7.46 20.65
CA SER A 380 16.36 8.52 20.38
C SER A 380 15.11 8.22 21.20
N TYR A 381 14.96 8.93 22.32
CA TYR A 381 13.72 8.99 23.10
C TYR A 381 12.58 9.53 22.21
N GLN A 382 11.84 8.65 21.54
CA GLN A 382 10.57 8.97 20.90
C GLN A 382 9.59 7.79 21.05
N ASP A 383 8.63 7.96 21.97
CA ASP A 383 7.35 7.23 22.07
C ASP A 383 7.45 5.70 22.28
N ASP A 384 7.83 5.30 23.50
CA ASP A 384 8.06 3.93 24.02
C ASP A 384 6.83 2.97 23.98
N SER A 385 5.76 3.33 23.26
CA SER A 385 4.48 2.59 23.21
C SER A 385 4.16 1.96 21.85
N ARG A 386 5.03 2.16 20.86
CA ARG A 386 4.82 1.67 19.49
C ARG A 386 5.67 0.44 19.23
N ILE A 387 5.06 -0.53 18.57
CA ILE A 387 5.74 -1.74 18.15
C ILE A 387 6.87 -1.37 17.17
N SER A 388 8.02 -2.05 17.28
CA SER A 388 9.14 -1.84 16.36
C SER A 388 8.83 -2.40 14.96
N VAL A 389 9.28 -1.67 13.93
CA VAL A 389 9.21 -2.15 12.52
C VAL A 389 10.00 -3.44 12.34
N GLN A 390 11.12 -3.61 13.06
CA GLN A 390 11.94 -4.82 12.99
C GLN A 390 11.16 -6.02 13.54
N LEU A 391 10.53 -5.87 14.71
CA LEU A 391 9.69 -6.91 15.32
C LEU A 391 8.57 -7.35 14.36
N ILE A 392 7.84 -6.39 13.78
CA ILE A 392 6.76 -6.72 12.83
C ILE A 392 7.27 -7.41 11.58
N THR A 393 8.45 -7.04 11.09
CA THR A 393 9.04 -7.67 9.92
C THR A 393 9.42 -9.13 10.21
N GLU A 394 10.00 -9.40 11.38
CA GLU A 394 10.31 -10.75 11.84
C GLU A 394 9.04 -11.58 12.03
N GLU A 395 8.02 -11.01 12.66
CA GLU A 395 6.71 -11.65 12.82
C GLU A 395 6.03 -11.97 11.47
N CYS A 396 6.15 -11.10 10.47
CA CYS A 396 5.64 -11.38 9.12
C CYS A 396 6.31 -12.61 8.50
N VAL A 397 7.64 -12.70 8.60
CA VAL A 397 8.40 -13.85 8.09
C VAL A 397 8.06 -15.12 8.86
N HIS A 398 7.92 -15.03 10.18
CA HIS A 398 7.52 -16.14 11.03
C HIS A 398 6.10 -16.64 10.70
N LYS A 399 5.14 -15.70 10.52
CA LYS A 399 3.75 -16.03 10.16
C LYS A 399 3.62 -16.70 8.80
N LEU A 400 4.40 -16.26 7.80
CA LEU A 400 4.50 -16.93 6.50
C LEU A 400 4.97 -18.38 6.62
N ASP A 401 5.86 -18.67 7.56
CA ASP A 401 6.42 -19.99 7.79
C ASP A 401 5.57 -20.89 8.71
N THR A 402 4.41 -20.42 9.18
CA THR A 402 3.51 -21.26 9.98
C THR A 402 2.98 -22.44 9.16
N LYS A 403 2.68 -23.56 9.83
CA LYS A 403 2.13 -24.77 9.18
C LYS A 403 0.83 -24.47 8.44
N HIS A 404 -0.06 -23.68 9.05
CA HIS A 404 -1.35 -23.34 8.47
C HIS A 404 -1.17 -22.53 7.17
N GLN A 405 -0.42 -21.44 7.26
CA GLN A 405 -0.15 -20.54 6.14
C GLN A 405 0.57 -21.27 4.99
N THR A 406 1.59 -22.06 5.33
CA THR A 406 2.34 -22.85 4.35
C THR A 406 1.44 -23.87 3.65
N ASN A 407 0.63 -24.62 4.38
CA ASN A 407 -0.28 -25.60 3.78
C ASN A 407 -1.32 -24.94 2.87
N ALA A 408 -1.87 -23.78 3.25
CA ALA A 408 -2.79 -23.04 2.41
C ALA A 408 -2.12 -22.60 1.08
N LEU A 409 -0.89 -22.09 1.14
CA LEU A 409 -0.12 -21.72 -0.04
C LEU A 409 0.24 -22.93 -0.93
N LEU A 410 0.65 -24.04 -0.33
CA LEU A 410 0.97 -25.27 -1.05
C LEU A 410 -0.26 -25.87 -1.74
N ASN A 411 -1.43 -25.81 -1.10
CA ASN A 411 -2.69 -26.27 -1.68
C ASN A 411 -3.04 -25.53 -2.98
N LEU A 412 -2.60 -24.27 -3.15
CA LEU A 412 -2.81 -23.53 -4.41
C LEU A 412 -1.95 -24.08 -5.55
N VAL A 413 -0.76 -24.56 -5.23
CA VAL A 413 0.20 -25.11 -6.20
C VAL A 413 -0.10 -26.59 -6.51
N TRP A 414 -0.63 -27.33 -5.54
CA TRP A 414 -0.94 -28.75 -5.69
C TRP A 414 -2.23 -29.03 -6.46
N ARG A 415 -3.12 -28.04 -6.63
CA ARG A 415 -4.35 -28.20 -7.42
C ARG A 415 -4.04 -28.53 -8.87
N ASP A 416 -4.79 -29.48 -9.43
CA ASP A 416 -4.66 -29.83 -10.85
C ASP A 416 -5.06 -28.71 -11.80
N SER A 417 -5.97 -27.84 -11.37
CA SER A 417 -6.41 -26.64 -12.08
C SER A 417 -5.54 -25.40 -11.87
N ALA A 418 -4.39 -25.51 -11.17
CA ALA A 418 -3.54 -24.35 -10.87
C ALA A 418 -3.07 -23.65 -12.16
N SER A 419 -3.35 -22.35 -12.26
CA SER A 419 -2.95 -21.53 -13.42
C SER A 419 -1.46 -21.18 -13.40
N GLU A 420 -0.88 -20.88 -14.56
CA GLU A 420 0.52 -20.43 -14.67
C GLU A 420 0.81 -19.16 -13.86
N GLU A 421 -0.21 -18.31 -13.66
CA GLU A 421 -0.12 -17.10 -12.83
C GLU A 421 0.19 -17.44 -11.37
N VAL A 422 -0.46 -18.47 -10.81
CA VAL A 422 -0.22 -18.94 -9.43
C VAL A 422 1.22 -19.39 -9.26
N PHE A 423 1.75 -20.18 -10.20
CA PHE A 423 3.14 -20.62 -10.16
C PHE A 423 4.13 -19.44 -10.25
N THR A 424 3.85 -18.46 -11.11
CA THR A 424 4.70 -17.27 -11.29
C THR A 424 4.73 -16.41 -10.02
N MET A 425 3.57 -16.18 -9.39
CA MET A 425 3.49 -15.45 -8.13
C MET A 425 4.18 -16.20 -6.99
N MET A 426 3.96 -17.51 -6.88
CA MET A 426 4.62 -18.34 -5.88
C MET A 426 6.14 -18.31 -6.05
N ALA A 427 6.63 -18.36 -7.28
CA ALA A 427 8.05 -18.27 -7.58
C ALA A 427 8.63 -16.90 -7.18
N SER A 428 7.90 -15.82 -7.44
CA SER A 428 8.28 -14.47 -7.00
C SER A 428 8.37 -14.38 -5.48
N ILE A 429 7.37 -14.88 -4.75
CA ILE A 429 7.35 -14.89 -3.28
C ILE A 429 8.55 -15.68 -2.73
N CYS A 430 8.76 -16.90 -3.23
CA CYS A 430 9.85 -17.77 -2.81
C CYS A 430 11.23 -17.15 -3.07
N HIS A 431 11.42 -16.52 -4.24
CA HIS A 431 12.66 -15.82 -4.56
C HIS A 431 12.91 -14.65 -3.60
N THR A 432 11.89 -13.84 -3.28
CA THR A 432 12.01 -12.73 -2.32
C THR A 432 12.41 -13.24 -0.93
N LEU A 433 11.81 -14.33 -0.46
CA LEU A 433 12.21 -14.98 0.80
C LEU A 433 13.69 -15.39 0.80
N MET A 434 14.17 -15.96 -0.31
CA MET A 434 15.55 -16.45 -0.42
C MET A 434 16.59 -15.35 -0.57
N VAL A 435 16.31 -14.32 -1.38
CA VAL A 435 17.32 -13.33 -1.77
C VAL A 435 17.25 -12.07 -0.90
N GLN A 436 16.04 -11.54 -0.66
CA GLN A 436 15.86 -10.32 0.13
C GLN A 436 15.91 -10.61 1.62
N HIS A 437 15.16 -11.61 2.09
CA HIS A 437 15.13 -12.02 3.50
C HIS A 437 16.19 -13.08 3.87
N ARG A 438 17.00 -13.51 2.89
CA ARG A 438 18.14 -14.43 3.08
C ARG A 438 17.77 -15.74 3.76
N LEU A 439 16.54 -16.21 3.56
CA LEU A 439 16.06 -17.45 4.15
C LEU A 439 16.59 -18.65 3.36
N MET A 440 17.12 -19.65 4.07
CA MET A 440 17.64 -20.86 3.46
C MET A 440 16.51 -21.87 3.24
N VAL A 441 16.55 -22.60 2.11
CA VAL A 441 15.57 -23.65 1.75
C VAL A 441 15.23 -24.60 2.91
N PRO A 442 16.18 -25.24 3.62
CA PRO A 442 15.84 -26.18 4.69
C PRO A 442 15.22 -25.54 5.94
N LYS A 443 15.32 -24.21 6.10
CA LYS A 443 14.82 -23.49 7.28
C LYS A 443 13.40 -22.94 7.11
N VAL A 444 12.84 -23.01 5.90
CA VAL A 444 11.51 -22.49 5.58
C VAL A 444 10.65 -23.63 5.05
N ARG A 445 9.53 -23.91 5.70
CA ARG A 445 8.61 -25.00 5.36
C ARG A 445 8.12 -24.92 3.92
N LEU A 446 7.74 -23.72 3.47
CA LEU A 446 7.26 -23.49 2.11
C LEU A 446 8.33 -23.85 1.06
N LEU A 447 9.56 -23.35 1.22
CA LEU A 447 10.66 -23.62 0.29
C LEU A 447 11.06 -25.10 0.32
N TYR A 448 11.15 -25.68 1.51
CA TYR A 448 11.45 -27.10 1.69
C TYR A 448 10.41 -27.98 0.98
N SER A 449 9.11 -27.76 1.22
CA SER A 449 8.04 -28.54 0.58
C SER A 449 8.00 -28.35 -0.94
N LEU A 450 8.24 -27.15 -1.45
CA LEU A 450 8.29 -26.88 -2.90
C LEU A 450 9.52 -27.50 -3.58
N ALA A 451 10.64 -27.68 -2.86
CA ALA A 451 11.83 -28.36 -3.39
C ALA A 451 11.55 -29.83 -3.75
N PHE A 452 10.59 -30.47 -3.09
CA PHE A 452 10.17 -31.85 -3.36
C PHE A 452 8.95 -31.97 -4.26
N ASN A 453 8.42 -30.85 -4.74
CA ASN A 453 7.28 -30.84 -5.65
C ASN A 453 7.76 -30.90 -7.11
N ALA A 454 7.69 -32.09 -7.71
CA ALA A 454 8.13 -32.31 -9.09
C ALA A 454 7.38 -31.43 -10.10
N ARG A 455 6.06 -31.24 -9.94
CA ARG A 455 5.25 -30.39 -10.82
C ARG A 455 5.72 -28.94 -10.78
N PHE A 456 5.99 -28.41 -9.58
CA PHE A 456 6.49 -27.05 -9.40
C PHE A 456 7.86 -26.86 -10.07
N LEU A 457 8.81 -27.79 -9.85
CA LEU A 457 10.13 -27.74 -10.49
C LEU A 457 10.06 -27.82 -12.01
N ARG A 458 9.22 -28.71 -12.56
CA ARG A 458 8.99 -28.82 -14.01
C ARG A 458 8.39 -27.55 -14.58
N HIS A 459 7.44 -26.94 -13.86
CA HIS A 459 6.83 -25.68 -14.29
C HIS A 459 7.83 -24.52 -14.27
N LEU A 460 8.67 -24.39 -13.23
CA LEU A 460 9.75 -23.40 -13.20
C LEU A 460 10.69 -23.56 -14.40
N TRP A 461 11.08 -24.79 -14.73
CA TRP A 461 11.92 -25.07 -15.88
C TRP A 461 11.24 -24.72 -17.21
N TYR A 462 9.94 -25.02 -17.33
CA TYR A 462 9.13 -24.61 -18.47
C TYR A 462 9.08 -23.08 -18.62
N LEU A 463 8.88 -22.33 -17.54
CA LEU A 463 8.90 -20.86 -17.58
C LEU A 463 10.27 -20.32 -18.04
N ILE A 464 11.38 -20.87 -17.52
CA ILE A 464 12.74 -20.44 -17.91
C ILE A 464 13.00 -20.67 -19.41
N THR A 465 12.52 -21.79 -19.94
CA THR A 465 12.76 -22.20 -21.33
C THR A 465 11.79 -21.57 -22.34
N SER A 466 10.57 -21.22 -21.92
CA SER A 466 9.55 -20.60 -22.77
C SER A 466 9.66 -19.07 -22.87
N MET A 467 10.37 -18.42 -21.94
CA MET A 467 10.55 -16.97 -21.95
C MET A 467 11.30 -16.47 -23.19
N THR A 468 10.69 -15.51 -23.90
CA THR A 468 11.24 -14.88 -25.10
C THR A 468 11.21 -13.35 -24.98
N THR A 469 12.13 -12.68 -25.70
CA THR A 469 12.17 -11.22 -25.84
C THR A 469 12.22 -10.83 -27.32
N LYS A 470 11.72 -9.63 -27.63
CA LYS A 470 11.68 -9.10 -28.99
C LYS A 470 12.96 -8.30 -29.26
N MET A 471 13.77 -8.77 -30.20
CA MET A 471 14.98 -8.06 -30.63
C MET A 471 14.63 -6.80 -31.44
N ILE A 472 15.59 -5.89 -31.60
CA ILE A 472 15.46 -4.67 -32.43
C ILE A 472 15.06 -5.01 -33.88
N THR A 473 15.53 -6.16 -34.37
CA THR A 473 15.18 -6.74 -35.68
C THR A 473 13.74 -7.25 -35.79
N GLY A 474 12.97 -7.19 -34.71
CA GLY A 474 11.59 -7.67 -34.62
C GLY A 474 11.42 -9.17 -34.34
N SER A 475 12.51 -9.95 -34.39
CA SER A 475 12.50 -11.39 -34.12
C SER A 475 12.40 -11.71 -32.63
N MET A 476 11.63 -12.74 -32.27
CA MET A 476 11.54 -13.26 -30.90
C MET A 476 12.68 -14.25 -30.64
N VAL A 477 13.43 -14.05 -29.55
CA VAL A 477 14.55 -14.91 -29.16
C VAL A 477 14.35 -15.40 -27.72
N PRO A 478 14.59 -16.69 -27.42
CA PRO A 478 14.55 -17.20 -26.05
C PRO A 478 15.58 -16.51 -25.15
N LEU A 479 15.15 -16.08 -23.96
CA LEU A 479 16.02 -15.41 -23.00
C LEU A 479 17.18 -16.32 -22.56
N LEU A 480 16.94 -17.61 -22.40
CA LEU A 480 17.97 -18.59 -22.06
C LEU A 480 19.10 -18.65 -23.10
N GLN A 481 18.78 -18.44 -24.38
CA GLN A 481 19.78 -18.38 -25.47
C GLN A 481 20.59 -17.09 -25.44
N LEU A 482 20.00 -15.97 -25.01
CA LEU A 482 20.73 -14.74 -24.78
C LEU A 482 21.68 -14.89 -23.59
N ILE A 483 21.23 -15.52 -22.51
CA ILE A 483 22.06 -15.84 -21.35
C ILE A 483 23.24 -16.71 -21.78
N SER A 484 23.03 -17.82 -22.49
CA SER A 484 24.10 -18.75 -22.87
C SER A 484 25.18 -18.11 -23.75
N ARG A 485 24.80 -17.19 -24.64
CA ARG A 485 25.73 -16.43 -25.48
C ARG A 485 26.46 -15.33 -24.71
N GLY A 486 25.97 -14.94 -23.55
CA GLY A 486 26.46 -13.81 -22.77
C GLY A 486 26.12 -12.46 -23.41
N SER A 487 24.98 -12.37 -24.10
CA SER A 487 24.51 -11.15 -24.74
C SER A 487 23.76 -10.26 -23.74
N PRO A 488 24.03 -8.95 -23.67
CA PRO A 488 23.33 -8.05 -22.77
C PRO A 488 21.83 -8.03 -23.08
N MET A 489 20.99 -7.91 -22.04
CA MET A 489 19.53 -7.88 -22.16
C MET A 489 18.94 -6.69 -21.41
N SER A 490 17.64 -6.45 -21.61
CA SER A 490 16.94 -5.38 -20.92
C SER A 490 16.80 -5.67 -19.41
N PHE A 491 16.65 -4.61 -18.62
CA PHE A 491 16.43 -4.73 -17.18
C PHE A 491 15.13 -5.51 -16.87
N GLU A 492 14.09 -5.28 -17.66
CA GLU A 492 12.81 -5.97 -17.55
C GLU A 492 12.97 -7.48 -17.77
N ASP A 493 13.69 -7.88 -18.82
CA ASP A 493 13.96 -9.29 -19.10
C ASP A 493 14.80 -9.93 -17.99
N SER A 494 15.82 -9.23 -17.49
CA SER A 494 16.66 -9.71 -16.39
C SER A 494 15.84 -9.93 -15.10
N ASN A 495 14.92 -9.03 -14.78
CA ASN A 495 14.05 -9.15 -13.60
C ASN A 495 13.02 -10.27 -13.74
N ARG A 496 12.70 -10.71 -14.96
CA ARG A 496 11.78 -11.83 -15.21
C ARG A 496 12.50 -13.18 -15.09
N ILE A 497 13.67 -13.34 -15.72
CA ILE A 497 14.34 -14.65 -15.80
C ILE A 497 15.21 -14.98 -14.59
N ILE A 498 15.93 -14.00 -14.02
CA ILE A 498 16.87 -14.25 -12.91
C ILE A 498 16.17 -14.88 -11.70
N PRO A 499 15.00 -14.37 -11.23
CA PRO A 499 14.35 -14.93 -10.05
C PRO A 499 13.95 -16.40 -10.22
N LEU A 500 13.37 -16.74 -11.37
CA LEU A 500 12.97 -18.11 -11.68
C LEU A 500 14.16 -19.04 -11.77
N PHE A 501 15.22 -18.60 -12.44
CA PHE A 501 16.40 -19.43 -12.66
C PHE A 501 17.18 -19.66 -11.35
N TYR A 502 17.25 -18.63 -10.51
CA TYR A 502 17.81 -18.72 -9.16
C TYR A 502 17.00 -19.69 -8.28
N LEU A 503 15.67 -19.53 -8.26
CA LEU A 503 14.79 -20.37 -7.45
C LEU A 503 14.85 -21.83 -7.90
N PHE A 504 14.68 -22.09 -9.20
CA PHE A 504 14.77 -23.44 -9.77
C PHE A 504 16.08 -24.11 -9.37
N SER A 505 17.20 -23.42 -9.59
CA SER A 505 18.53 -23.98 -9.32
C SER A 505 18.74 -24.28 -7.84
N SER A 506 18.25 -23.40 -6.96
CA SER A 506 18.36 -23.59 -5.51
C SER A 506 17.50 -24.74 -4.98
N LEU A 507 16.23 -24.79 -5.39
CA LEU A 507 15.29 -25.84 -4.97
C LEU A 507 15.70 -27.21 -5.52
N PHE A 508 16.09 -27.27 -6.79
CA PHE A 508 16.50 -28.55 -7.39
C PHE A 508 17.84 -29.04 -6.81
N SER A 509 18.81 -28.15 -6.55
CA SER A 509 20.01 -28.51 -5.77
C SER A 509 19.65 -29.09 -4.41
N HIS A 510 18.67 -28.51 -3.71
CA HIS A 510 18.25 -29.03 -2.41
C HIS A 510 17.61 -30.42 -2.52
N SER A 511 16.71 -30.61 -3.48
CA SER A 511 16.08 -31.90 -3.78
C SER A 511 17.12 -33.00 -4.06
N LEU A 512 18.16 -32.70 -4.84
CA LEU A 512 19.21 -33.66 -5.20
C LEU A 512 20.10 -34.12 -4.03
N ILE A 513 20.12 -33.40 -2.90
CA ILE A 513 20.86 -33.83 -1.70
C ILE A 513 20.23 -35.10 -1.11
N SER A 514 18.90 -35.15 -1.08
CA SER A 514 18.12 -36.25 -0.49
C SER A 514 17.82 -37.40 -1.45
N VAL A 515 17.99 -37.21 -2.77
CA VAL A 515 17.75 -38.27 -3.75
C VAL A 515 18.95 -39.23 -3.80
N HIS A 516 18.71 -40.52 -3.56
CA HIS A 516 19.75 -41.56 -3.67
C HIS A 516 20.03 -41.95 -5.13
N ASP A 517 21.15 -42.62 -5.39
CA ASP A 517 21.50 -43.02 -6.78
C ASP A 517 20.44 -43.97 -7.38
N SER A 518 19.86 -44.88 -6.61
CA SER A 518 18.79 -45.79 -7.08
C SER A 518 17.55 -45.03 -7.56
N GLU A 519 17.14 -44.00 -6.82
CA GLU A 519 15.99 -43.14 -7.15
C GLU A 519 16.31 -42.18 -8.32
N PHE A 520 17.54 -41.68 -8.38
CA PHE A 520 18.00 -40.78 -9.44
C PHE A 520 18.02 -41.46 -10.82
N PHE A 521 18.54 -42.70 -10.89
CA PHE A 521 18.63 -43.43 -12.14
C PHE A 521 17.38 -44.24 -12.49
N GLY A 522 16.47 -44.42 -11.53
CA GLY A 522 15.35 -45.35 -11.62
C GLY A 522 15.82 -46.80 -11.51
N HIS A 523 15.20 -47.58 -10.64
CA HIS A 523 15.20 -49.04 -10.76
C HIS A 523 13.78 -49.46 -11.11
N GLU A 524 13.62 -50.10 -12.27
CA GLU A 524 12.43 -50.86 -12.59
C GLU A 524 12.43 -52.11 -11.72
N MET A 525 11.89 -52.00 -10.50
CA MET A 525 11.43 -53.18 -9.78
C MET A 525 10.11 -53.58 -10.43
N GLU A 526 10.10 -54.75 -11.09
CA GLU A 526 8.94 -55.33 -11.75
C GLU A 526 7.69 -55.21 -10.86
N GLY A 527 6.70 -54.43 -11.31
CA GLY A 527 5.32 -54.49 -10.79
C GLY A 527 4.86 -53.41 -9.80
N GLN A 528 5.68 -52.41 -9.41
CA GLN A 528 5.19 -51.26 -8.64
C GLN A 528 5.68 -49.93 -9.23
N THR A 529 4.78 -49.17 -9.86
CA THR A 529 4.95 -47.75 -10.19
C THR A 529 5.08 -46.95 -8.89
N GLN A 530 6.27 -46.93 -8.29
CA GLN A 530 6.60 -45.95 -7.27
C GLN A 530 6.66 -44.58 -7.96
N SER A 531 5.96 -43.59 -7.40
CA SER A 531 6.11 -42.19 -7.82
C SER A 531 7.57 -41.80 -7.63
N SER A 532 8.33 -41.68 -8.73
CA SER A 532 9.74 -41.29 -8.66
C SER A 532 9.86 -39.93 -7.97
N MET A 533 10.69 -39.85 -6.93
CA MET A 533 11.06 -38.58 -6.29
C MET A 533 11.85 -37.67 -7.24
N MET A 534 12.28 -38.19 -8.39
CA MET A 534 13.04 -37.47 -9.40
C MET A 534 12.11 -36.69 -10.35
N PRO A 535 12.21 -35.35 -10.41
CA PRO A 535 11.30 -34.52 -11.21
C PRO A 535 11.54 -34.58 -12.73
N PHE A 536 12.71 -35.06 -13.17
CA PHE A 536 13.11 -35.09 -14.58
C PHE A 536 13.67 -36.47 -14.96
N THR A 537 13.34 -36.95 -16.15
CA THR A 537 13.93 -38.16 -16.72
C THR A 537 15.41 -37.95 -17.07
N LEU A 538 16.19 -39.03 -17.22
CA LEU A 538 17.60 -38.91 -17.61
C LEU A 538 17.79 -38.14 -18.94
N ALA A 539 16.92 -38.34 -19.92
CA ALA A 539 16.96 -37.61 -21.18
C ALA A 539 16.72 -36.11 -21.00
N GLU A 540 15.77 -35.73 -20.15
CA GLU A 540 15.51 -34.33 -19.78
C GLU A 540 16.68 -33.73 -18.99
N LEU A 541 17.35 -34.50 -18.13
CA LEU A 541 18.55 -34.03 -17.43
C LEU A 541 19.72 -33.77 -18.35
N VAL A 542 19.87 -34.52 -19.44
CA VAL A 542 20.90 -34.22 -20.46
C VAL A 542 20.62 -32.87 -21.09
N THR A 543 19.39 -32.58 -21.52
CA THR A 543 19.08 -31.28 -22.13
C THR A 543 19.20 -30.14 -21.11
N LEU A 544 18.70 -30.35 -19.89
CA LEU A 544 18.75 -29.38 -18.80
C LEU A 544 20.19 -29.06 -18.40
N SER A 545 21.02 -30.06 -18.15
CA SER A 545 22.42 -29.86 -17.75
C SER A 545 23.26 -29.17 -18.82
N ARG A 546 22.97 -29.41 -20.12
CA ARG A 546 23.57 -28.64 -21.23
C ARG A 546 23.20 -27.16 -21.12
N CYS A 547 21.92 -26.86 -20.98
CA CYS A 547 21.43 -25.50 -20.83
C CYS A 547 22.04 -24.80 -19.59
N LEU A 548 22.13 -25.47 -18.44
CA LEU A 548 22.75 -24.92 -17.24
C LEU A 548 24.24 -24.62 -17.44
N ARG A 549 24.97 -25.55 -18.04
CA ARG A 549 26.40 -25.40 -18.36
C ARG A 549 26.63 -24.20 -19.27
N ASP A 550 25.86 -24.10 -20.35
CA ASP A 550 26.01 -23.01 -21.33
C ASP A 550 25.59 -21.67 -20.72
N ALA A 551 24.52 -21.66 -19.91
CA ALA A 551 24.13 -20.49 -19.14
C ALA A 551 25.24 -20.04 -18.17
N CYS A 552 25.91 -20.94 -17.45
CA CYS A 552 27.03 -20.59 -16.57
C CYS A 552 28.14 -19.83 -17.33
N LEU A 553 28.50 -20.29 -18.53
CA LEU A 553 29.54 -19.66 -19.35
C LEU A 553 29.12 -18.27 -19.84
N GLY A 554 27.88 -18.13 -20.27
CA GLY A 554 27.36 -16.84 -20.70
C GLY A 554 27.16 -15.85 -19.55
N ILE A 555 26.77 -16.32 -18.34
CA ILE A 555 26.68 -15.48 -17.14
C ILE A 555 28.04 -14.91 -16.74
N ILE A 556 29.15 -15.64 -16.94
CA ILE A 556 30.50 -15.07 -16.70
C ILE A 556 30.72 -13.85 -17.59
N LYS A 557 30.34 -13.92 -18.87
CA LYS A 557 30.43 -12.78 -19.81
C LYS A 557 29.52 -11.61 -19.40
N LEU A 558 28.34 -11.89 -18.83
CA LEU A 558 27.39 -10.89 -18.35
C LEU A 558 27.83 -10.23 -17.02
N ALA A 559 28.36 -11.01 -16.09
CA ALA A 559 28.85 -10.54 -14.80
C ALA A 559 30.18 -9.80 -14.91
N TYR A 560 31.00 -10.13 -15.91
CA TYR A 560 32.30 -9.50 -16.15
C TYR A 560 32.45 -9.08 -17.64
N PRO A 561 31.75 -8.00 -18.05
CA PRO A 561 31.84 -7.49 -19.43
C PRO A 561 33.26 -7.06 -19.82
N GLU A 562 34.13 -6.79 -18.83
CA GLU A 562 35.48 -6.24 -19.02
C GLU A 562 36.48 -7.18 -19.72
N THR A 563 36.13 -8.45 -19.94
CA THR A 563 36.96 -9.38 -20.73
C THR A 563 36.93 -9.14 -22.25
N LYS A 564 36.15 -8.17 -22.74
CA LYS A 564 36.23 -7.63 -24.12
C LYS A 564 36.70 -6.17 -24.06
N THR A 565 38.01 -5.96 -24.10
CA THR A 565 38.67 -4.65 -24.06
C THR A 565 38.30 -3.71 -25.22
N GLU A 566 37.79 -4.23 -26.34
CA GLU A 566 37.62 -3.47 -27.59
C GLU A 566 36.41 -2.52 -27.61
N HIS A 567 35.35 -2.78 -26.82
CA HIS A 567 34.11 -1.97 -26.90
C HIS A 567 33.94 -0.93 -25.77
N ARG A 568 34.77 -0.99 -24.72
CA ARG A 568 34.67 -0.09 -23.55
C ARG A 568 35.12 1.33 -23.88
N GLU A 569 36.14 1.48 -24.72
CA GLU A 569 36.67 2.81 -25.09
C GLU A 569 35.71 3.56 -26.00
N GLU A 570 35.12 2.90 -27.00
CA GLU A 570 34.16 3.54 -27.91
C GLU A 570 32.83 3.88 -27.23
N TYR A 571 32.34 3.01 -26.33
CA TYR A 571 31.10 3.25 -25.58
C TYR A 571 31.29 4.37 -24.54
N MET A 572 32.41 4.37 -23.79
CA MET A 572 32.73 5.47 -22.87
C MET A 572 33.06 6.78 -23.62
N ALA A 573 33.68 6.72 -24.81
CA ALA A 573 33.93 7.88 -25.66
C ALA A 573 32.63 8.46 -26.23
N ALA A 574 31.68 7.63 -26.64
CA ALA A 574 30.35 8.05 -27.08
C ALA A 574 29.60 8.78 -25.95
N PHE A 575 29.59 8.25 -24.71
CA PHE A 575 28.96 8.94 -23.57
C PHE A 575 29.65 10.26 -23.17
N ARG A 576 30.99 10.33 -23.28
CA ARG A 576 31.73 11.59 -23.08
C ARG A 576 31.40 12.62 -24.17
N SER A 577 31.15 12.19 -25.41
CA SER A 577 30.85 13.08 -26.54
C SER A 577 29.49 13.80 -26.44
N VAL A 578 28.55 13.27 -25.63
CA VAL A 578 27.23 13.88 -25.39
C VAL A 578 27.17 14.67 -24.05
N GLY A 579 28.31 14.85 -23.37
CA GLY A 579 28.40 15.68 -22.16
C GLY A 579 27.70 15.12 -20.91
N VAL A 580 27.37 13.83 -20.88
CA VAL A 580 26.73 13.18 -19.72
C VAL A 580 27.79 12.96 -18.63
N LYS A 581 27.76 13.76 -17.57
CA LYS A 581 28.53 13.48 -16.34
C LYS A 581 28.12 12.10 -15.84
N THR A 582 29.08 11.21 -15.60
CA THR A 582 28.87 9.85 -15.08
C THR A 582 28.01 9.89 -13.82
N ASN A 583 26.72 9.62 -13.98
CA ASN A 583 25.72 9.72 -12.94
C ASN A 583 25.95 8.54 -11.98
N THR A 584 26.27 8.80 -10.71
CA THR A 584 26.51 7.80 -9.66
C THR A 584 25.42 6.72 -9.60
N GLU A 585 24.19 7.08 -9.94
CA GLU A 585 23.03 6.19 -10.09
C GLU A 585 23.21 5.10 -11.15
N VAL A 586 23.84 5.41 -12.30
CA VAL A 586 24.10 4.44 -13.38
C VAL A 586 25.14 3.42 -12.91
N GLN A 587 26.18 3.87 -12.22
CA GLN A 587 27.21 3.01 -11.64
C GLN A 587 26.63 2.03 -10.61
N GLN A 588 25.76 2.53 -9.72
CA GLN A 588 25.06 1.70 -8.72
C GLN A 588 24.15 0.65 -9.37
N ARG A 589 23.45 1.01 -10.46
CA ARG A 589 22.60 0.06 -11.20
C ARG A 589 23.41 -1.07 -11.83
N ILE A 590 24.54 -0.73 -12.47
CA ILE A 590 25.46 -1.72 -13.07
C ILE A 590 26.00 -2.67 -11.98
N GLN A 591 26.43 -2.14 -10.83
CA GLN A 591 26.90 -2.96 -9.71
C GLN A 591 25.81 -3.87 -9.14
N ALA A 592 24.58 -3.37 -8.99
CA ALA A 592 23.45 -4.17 -8.50
C ALA A 592 23.06 -5.29 -9.46
N GLU A 593 23.15 -5.04 -10.77
CA GLU A 593 22.95 -6.06 -11.80
C GLU A 593 24.07 -7.10 -11.81
N GLN A 594 25.34 -6.66 -11.75
CA GLN A 594 26.49 -7.55 -11.62
C GLN A 594 26.36 -8.48 -10.41
N LYS A 595 25.97 -7.94 -9.24
CA LYS A 595 25.76 -8.73 -8.02
C LYS A 595 24.73 -9.84 -8.21
N ARG A 596 23.62 -9.56 -8.93
CA ARG A 596 22.59 -10.55 -9.24
C ARG A 596 23.10 -11.65 -10.16
N TRP A 597 23.84 -11.31 -11.21
CA TRP A 597 24.47 -12.29 -12.10
C TRP A 597 25.47 -13.18 -11.37
N VAL A 598 26.30 -12.61 -10.48
CA VAL A 598 27.24 -13.38 -9.66
C VAL A 598 26.51 -14.32 -8.69
N GLN A 599 25.42 -13.88 -8.06
CA GLN A 599 24.60 -14.74 -7.21
C GLN A 599 23.98 -15.89 -8.00
N LEU A 600 23.41 -15.60 -9.18
CA LEU A 600 22.85 -16.63 -10.06
C LEU A 600 23.92 -17.64 -10.50
N PHE A 601 25.10 -17.16 -10.90
CA PHE A 601 26.23 -18.02 -11.28
C PHE A 601 26.60 -19.01 -10.18
N LYS A 602 26.68 -18.56 -8.92
CA LYS A 602 27.01 -19.42 -7.77
C LYS A 602 26.01 -20.57 -7.62
N VAL A 603 24.71 -20.29 -7.72
CA VAL A 603 23.66 -21.29 -7.56
C VAL A 603 23.61 -22.27 -8.73
N ILE A 604 23.65 -21.78 -9.98
CA ILE A 604 23.64 -22.67 -11.15
C ILE A 604 24.89 -23.56 -11.16
N THR A 605 26.06 -22.99 -10.85
CA THR A 605 27.31 -23.76 -10.78
C THR A 605 27.24 -24.87 -9.76
N ASN A 606 26.60 -24.64 -8.60
CA ASN A 606 26.37 -25.68 -7.61
C ASN A 606 25.51 -26.82 -8.17
N LEU A 607 24.40 -26.49 -8.82
CA LEU A 607 23.53 -27.48 -9.45
C LEU A 607 24.26 -28.29 -10.53
N VAL A 608 25.00 -27.62 -11.41
CA VAL A 608 25.84 -28.25 -12.45
C VAL A 608 26.84 -29.23 -11.83
N LYS A 609 27.54 -28.83 -10.76
CA LYS A 609 28.48 -29.70 -10.04
C LYS A 609 27.79 -30.95 -9.48
N MET A 610 26.61 -30.80 -8.89
CA MET A 610 25.84 -31.93 -8.34
C MET A 610 25.42 -32.92 -9.44
N VAL A 611 24.90 -32.43 -10.57
CA VAL A 611 24.50 -33.28 -11.70
C VAL A 611 25.72 -33.97 -12.32
N LYS A 612 26.82 -33.24 -12.52
CA LYS A 612 28.08 -33.80 -13.01
C LYS A 612 28.64 -34.88 -12.08
N ALA A 613 28.55 -34.70 -10.76
CA ALA A 613 28.99 -35.71 -9.79
C ALA A 613 28.15 -37.01 -9.84
N ARG A 614 26.88 -36.94 -10.26
CA ARG A 614 26.06 -38.14 -10.53
C ARG A 614 26.48 -38.80 -11.85
N ASP A 615 26.72 -38.01 -12.90
CA ASP A 615 27.16 -38.50 -14.21
C ASP A 615 28.54 -39.20 -14.14
N ILE A 616 29.47 -38.68 -13.32
CA ILE A 616 30.77 -39.32 -13.08
C ILE A 616 30.61 -40.69 -12.40
N ARG A 617 29.63 -40.85 -11.50
CA ARG A 617 29.38 -42.13 -10.80
C ARG A 617 28.76 -43.17 -11.71
N ARG A 618 27.78 -42.77 -12.52
CA ARG A 618 27.14 -43.62 -13.53
C ARG A 618 26.82 -42.74 -14.75
N PRO A 619 27.57 -42.89 -15.86
CA PRO A 619 27.40 -42.04 -17.03
C PRO A 619 26.01 -42.16 -17.64
N PHE A 620 25.37 -41.02 -17.88
CA PHE A 620 24.10 -40.89 -18.61
C PHE A 620 24.13 -39.77 -19.66
N CYS A 621 25.14 -38.89 -19.59
CA CYS A 621 25.39 -37.85 -20.60
C CYS A 621 26.25 -38.39 -21.76
N PRO A 622 26.08 -37.86 -22.99
CA PRO A 622 26.92 -38.24 -24.12
C PRO A 622 28.38 -37.78 -23.96
N GLY A 623 29.30 -38.39 -24.71
CA GLY A 623 30.70 -37.98 -24.74
C GLY A 623 30.87 -36.50 -25.10
N GLY A 624 31.75 -35.78 -24.39
CA GLY A 624 31.98 -34.35 -24.60
C GLY A 624 30.93 -33.43 -23.97
N HIS A 625 29.90 -33.96 -23.30
CA HIS A 625 28.79 -33.17 -22.74
C HIS A 625 29.17 -32.12 -21.70
N TRP A 626 30.28 -32.28 -20.98
CA TRP A 626 30.71 -31.29 -19.97
C TRP A 626 31.74 -30.29 -20.50
N LEU A 627 32.12 -30.40 -21.77
CA LEU A 627 33.03 -29.49 -22.46
C LEU A 627 32.20 -28.60 -23.38
N SER A 628 32.35 -27.28 -23.28
CA SER A 628 31.71 -26.35 -24.20
C SER A 628 32.62 -26.11 -25.41
N GLU A 629 32.07 -26.20 -26.61
CA GLU A 629 32.76 -25.87 -27.86
C GLU A 629 33.13 -24.38 -27.95
N GLU A 630 32.48 -23.52 -27.15
CA GLU A 630 32.74 -22.07 -27.13
C GLU A 630 33.99 -21.70 -26.30
N VAL A 631 34.52 -22.61 -25.48
CA VAL A 631 35.67 -22.34 -24.60
C VAL A 631 36.91 -23.03 -25.13
N ASN A 632 37.68 -22.32 -25.96
CA ASN A 632 39.02 -22.75 -26.34
C ASN A 632 40.00 -22.51 -25.18
N ILE A 633 40.20 -23.53 -24.34
CA ILE A 633 41.31 -23.53 -23.37
C ILE A 633 42.60 -23.72 -24.18
N ARG A 634 43.20 -22.63 -24.65
CA ARG A 634 44.56 -22.66 -25.18
C ARG A 634 45.49 -22.93 -23.98
N ALA A 635 46.03 -24.13 -23.90
CA ALA A 635 47.16 -24.39 -23.01
C ALA A 635 48.28 -23.41 -23.37
N ASP A 636 48.72 -22.59 -22.42
CA ASP A 636 49.87 -21.70 -22.62
C ASP A 636 51.03 -22.55 -23.13
N LYS A 637 51.48 -22.26 -24.36
CA LYS A 637 52.71 -22.85 -24.88
C LYS A 637 53.83 -22.48 -23.90
N PRO A 638 54.64 -23.44 -23.41
CA PRO A 638 55.77 -23.10 -22.57
C PRO A 638 56.66 -22.14 -23.35
N ARG A 639 56.88 -20.94 -22.80
CA ARG A 639 57.87 -20.00 -23.29
C ARG A 639 59.22 -20.73 -23.28
N LYS A 640 59.68 -21.18 -24.43
CA LYS A 640 61.09 -21.49 -24.63
C LYS A 640 61.83 -20.15 -24.53
N SER A 641 62.48 -19.91 -23.40
CA SER A 641 63.49 -18.87 -23.27
C SER A 641 64.75 -19.30 -24.04
N PRO A 642 65.38 -18.42 -24.83
CA PRO A 642 66.77 -18.60 -25.24
C PRO A 642 67.73 -18.53 -24.05
#